data_AF-A0A3L7RXA4-F1
#
_entry.id   AF-A0A3L7RXA4-F1
#
_cell.length_a   1.000
_cell.length_b   1.000
_cell.length_c   1.000
_cell.angle_alpha   90.00
_cell.angle_beta   90.00
_cell.angle_gamma   90.00
#
_symmetry.space_group_name_H-M   'P 1'
#
loop_
_entity.id
_entity.type
_entity.pdbx_description
1 polymer ?
#
loop_
_entity_poly.entity_id
_entity_poly.type
_entity_poly.pdbx_seq_one_letter_code
_entity_poly.pdbx_strand_id
1 'polypeptide(L)'
;MQPNLLKPLRNLVLATLGLWAWPAHDFTSAQSLAPERTETNLQPQNEPHADEPHGDEPHADTNADTNKVSFNHRIDEVLDTIHFGPEIPLASDEEFQRRIFLDLLGHGPTVAESERFFKRLGESPELSTQAREELIDDLLARDEFARYYAKVLEVMFTERREVIGVLEVRAMIYQWLKDQRPINELCMEILAADGTEASPRAAACFFLNRNAEPNLVTRDVARIFLGRDIQCAQCHDHPLFSDYKQSEYYGILSLVNRTYLFKDEKRGNLLYLGEKAEGSLEFASVFEPQAGKSTAQPMLPTAMAMDSEPDFVDSSDAYIVAPEKNQRGVPRYSRRQQLAVLATHPENQAFNRNLANRLWANMMGSGLVHPVDMHHSGNPASSAQLLETLAGHLVEGQYDLREFLRQIARSKAYQRSVLAPDLNLWDGPPGGIATLCERSARFEATVRGLAPELQSQQIELQEAAKKLANSQADVQKLQLQIDQAKELYGQRIQQRDQELATQPLETQTPEQKEILQAAQERLDDQRNRIVALVNRRLALGEFVAQARGLQRSAQRRFQAILDEQSDCKQQQARIQALIEWLEARSRIENHESKVDPETNSQSLAQFELQSFELIESWRRAWALRTVRSLTPEQVAGATYFALEMDQPVRIKTQADWQASHREATNGSEDPKKYDQSLSAALAGNMWETVEDLIVTKFSAPAGAPQDTFFATVDQALMIQNDPSYQSWLKANQSHLIDRLARMQQHQQIAEQLYLCVLCRMPQAQEVQRVGTLLDQFPDQRTEIVQELVWGLLASSEFRFSM
;
A
#
# COMPACT_ATOMS: atom_id res chain seq x y z
N MET A 1 19.52 -41.53 23.87
CA MET A 1 19.81 -40.74 22.66
C MET A 1 20.65 -39.55 23.09
N GLN A 2 21.72 -39.20 22.37
CA GLN A 2 22.67 -38.18 22.83
C GLN A 2 22.20 -36.77 22.47
N PRO A 3 22.20 -35.80 23.41
CA PRO A 3 22.12 -34.39 23.06
C PRO A 3 23.46 -33.87 22.49
N ASN A 4 23.41 -32.76 21.75
CA ASN A 4 24.55 -31.99 21.21
C ASN A 4 25.35 -32.53 20.00
N LEU A 5 24.90 -33.56 19.27
CA LEU A 5 25.52 -33.89 17.95
C LEU A 5 25.21 -32.85 16.84
N LEU A 6 24.07 -32.16 16.90
CA LEU A 6 23.64 -31.22 15.85
C LEU A 6 24.49 -29.93 15.80
N LYS A 7 24.97 -29.40 16.94
CA LYS A 7 25.74 -28.14 16.96
C LYS A 7 27.08 -28.21 16.19
N PRO A 8 27.96 -29.22 16.36
CA PRO A 8 29.18 -29.31 15.55
C PRO A 8 28.88 -29.53 14.06
N LEU A 9 27.81 -30.27 13.72
CA LEU A 9 27.38 -30.42 12.32
C LEU A 9 26.92 -29.09 11.71
N ARG A 10 26.11 -28.28 12.43
CA ARG A 10 25.70 -26.94 11.98
C ARG A 10 26.87 -26.02 11.69
N ASN A 11 27.85 -25.97 12.61
CA ASN A 11 29.03 -25.15 12.44
C ASN A 11 29.85 -25.58 11.20
N LEU A 12 29.91 -26.89 10.91
CA LEU A 12 30.57 -27.41 9.71
C LEU A 12 29.80 -27.09 8.42
N VAL A 13 28.47 -27.26 8.42
CA VAL A 13 27.61 -26.96 7.26
C VAL A 13 27.65 -25.47 6.92
N LEU A 14 27.52 -24.57 7.91
CA LEU A 14 27.64 -23.13 7.71
C LEU A 14 28.99 -22.74 7.09
N ALA A 15 30.09 -23.23 7.68
CA ALA A 15 31.45 -22.97 7.18
C ALA A 15 31.67 -23.53 5.76
N THR A 16 31.08 -24.68 5.45
CA THR A 16 31.23 -25.36 4.14
C THR A 16 30.37 -24.72 3.05
N LEU A 17 29.16 -24.26 3.38
CA LEU A 17 28.32 -23.48 2.47
C LEU A 17 28.83 -22.05 2.27
N GLY A 18 29.74 -21.57 3.12
CA GLY A 18 30.22 -20.18 3.11
C GLY A 18 29.22 -19.18 3.70
N LEU A 19 28.23 -19.69 4.43
CA LEU A 19 27.17 -18.89 5.04
C LEU A 19 27.63 -18.39 6.41
N TRP A 20 27.90 -17.09 6.49
CA TRP A 20 28.12 -16.41 7.76
C TRP A 20 26.81 -16.40 8.56
N ALA A 21 26.74 -17.20 9.63
CA ALA A 21 25.63 -17.11 10.57
C ALA A 21 25.61 -15.72 11.22
N TRP A 22 24.41 -15.15 11.29
CA TRP A 22 24.07 -13.83 11.84
C TRP A 22 24.97 -13.40 13.03
N PRO A 23 25.88 -12.43 12.83
CA PRO A 23 26.63 -11.84 13.93
C PRO A 23 25.70 -11.02 14.83
N ALA A 24 25.63 -11.36 16.11
CA ALA A 24 24.86 -10.61 17.11
C ALA A 24 25.60 -9.35 17.63
N HIS A 25 26.70 -8.97 16.97
CA HIS A 25 27.56 -7.86 17.31
C HIS A 25 27.81 -7.01 16.04
N ASP A 26 27.98 -5.70 16.24
CA ASP A 26 28.21 -4.65 15.23
C ASP A 26 26.96 -4.10 14.49
N PHE A 27 25.97 -3.65 15.28
CA PHE A 27 24.93 -2.70 14.84
C PHE A 27 24.89 -1.44 15.73
N THR A 28 25.92 -0.59 15.65
CA THR A 28 26.02 0.67 16.43
C THR A 28 26.42 1.88 15.59
N SER A 29 25.88 2.00 14.36
CA SER A 29 26.11 3.15 13.47
C SER A 29 24.94 3.42 12.51
N ALA A 30 23.71 3.39 13.03
CA ALA A 30 22.48 3.73 12.27
C ALA A 30 21.50 4.53 13.13
N GLN A 31 21.87 5.77 13.52
CA GLN A 31 20.97 6.71 14.17
C GLN A 31 20.67 7.90 13.25
N SER A 32 19.37 8.12 13.01
CA SER A 32 18.69 9.39 12.68
C SER A 32 19.42 10.44 11.82
N LEU A 33 18.80 10.79 10.68
CA LEU A 33 18.68 12.18 10.24
C LEU A 33 17.54 12.30 9.22
N ALA A 34 16.40 12.85 9.66
CA ALA A 34 15.32 13.28 8.78
C ALA A 34 15.25 14.81 8.81
N PRO A 35 15.20 15.48 7.65
CA PRO A 35 14.50 16.75 7.56
C PRO A 35 13.80 17.03 6.21
N GLU A 36 12.48 17.25 6.27
CA GLU A 36 11.82 18.50 5.81
C GLU A 36 11.80 18.85 4.29
N ARG A 37 11.00 19.85 3.88
CA ARG A 37 10.03 19.69 2.77
C ARG A 37 9.61 20.94 1.96
N THR A 38 8.93 20.67 0.82
CA THR A 38 7.78 21.31 0.10
C THR A 38 7.36 22.76 0.48
N GLU A 39 6.86 23.65 -0.41
CA GLU A 39 5.79 23.45 -1.43
C GLU A 39 5.48 24.70 -2.35
N THR A 40 4.41 24.61 -3.18
CA THR A 40 3.63 25.67 -3.91
C THR A 40 4.07 26.15 -5.35
N ASN A 41 3.12 26.48 -6.28
CA ASN A 41 2.60 25.62 -7.40
C ASN A 41 1.39 26.27 -8.22
N LEU A 42 0.58 25.59 -9.12
CA LEU A 42 -0.95 25.68 -9.35
C LEU A 42 -1.66 25.68 -10.79
N GLN A 43 -2.99 25.32 -10.92
CA GLN A 43 -4.03 25.61 -12.02
C GLN A 43 -5.03 26.76 -11.66
N PRO A 44 -6.20 27.06 -12.36
CA PRO A 44 -7.39 26.21 -12.76
C PRO A 44 -7.82 26.38 -14.26
N GLN A 45 -9.03 26.12 -14.84
CA GLN A 45 -10.29 25.37 -14.49
C GLN A 45 -11.20 25.00 -15.72
N ASN A 46 -12.05 23.95 -15.60
CA ASN A 46 -13.44 23.72 -16.08
C ASN A 46 -13.91 23.51 -17.58
N GLU A 47 -15.06 22.83 -17.71
CA GLU A 47 -15.70 22.21 -18.91
C GLU A 47 -17.07 22.88 -19.30
N PRO A 48 -18.31 22.30 -19.43
CA PRO A 48 -18.87 20.91 -19.46
C PRO A 48 -20.01 20.65 -20.54
N HIS A 49 -20.90 19.64 -20.32
CA HIS A 49 -22.26 19.35 -20.92
C HIS A 49 -22.39 18.64 -22.31
N ALA A 50 -23.34 17.69 -22.57
CA ALA A 50 -24.38 17.02 -21.75
C ALA A 50 -24.97 15.68 -22.36
N ASP A 51 -25.68 14.90 -21.51
CA ASP A 51 -26.83 13.96 -21.67
C ASP A 51 -26.83 12.66 -22.56
N GLU A 52 -26.91 11.49 -21.87
CA GLU A 52 -27.86 10.32 -21.95
C GLU A 52 -28.43 9.70 -23.28
N PRO A 53 -29.00 8.45 -23.29
CA PRO A 53 -28.91 7.29 -22.35
C PRO A 53 -28.79 5.85 -22.97
N HIS A 54 -28.52 4.86 -22.11
CA HIS A 54 -28.83 3.40 -22.13
C HIS A 54 -28.85 2.51 -23.40
N GLY A 55 -28.17 1.34 -23.30
CA GLY A 55 -28.42 0.12 -24.09
C GLY A 55 -27.51 -1.06 -23.68
N ASP A 56 -28.05 -2.26 -23.46
CA ASP A 56 -27.35 -3.45 -22.94
C ASP A 56 -26.96 -4.51 -24.01
N GLU A 57 -26.12 -5.46 -23.58
CA GLU A 57 -25.76 -6.76 -24.20
C GLU A 57 -24.69 -6.78 -25.35
N PRO A 58 -23.99 -7.94 -25.55
CA PRO A 58 -22.52 -7.88 -25.65
C PRO A 58 -21.90 -8.25 -27.01
N HIS A 59 -20.87 -7.49 -27.38
CA HIS A 59 -19.90 -7.81 -28.45
C HIS A 59 -18.49 -7.53 -27.90
N ALA A 60 -17.58 -8.51 -27.83
CA ALA A 60 -16.88 -9.22 -28.92
C ALA A 60 -15.80 -8.33 -29.58
N ASP A 61 -14.57 -8.85 -29.64
CA ASP A 61 -13.38 -8.11 -30.10
C ASP A 61 -13.55 -7.42 -31.45
N THR A 62 -13.47 -6.09 -31.45
CA THR A 62 -13.30 -5.28 -32.66
C THR A 62 -12.13 -4.32 -32.48
N ASN A 63 -11.07 -4.52 -33.27
CA ASN A 63 -9.81 -3.76 -33.26
C ASN A 63 -10.00 -2.25 -32.96
N ALA A 64 -9.50 -1.81 -31.80
CA ALA A 64 -9.40 -0.41 -31.42
C ALA A 64 -7.92 -0.03 -31.22
N ASP A 65 -7.39 0.73 -32.17
CA ASP A 65 -6.12 1.47 -32.13
C ASP A 65 -4.84 0.68 -31.74
N THR A 66 -4.28 -0.04 -32.72
CA THR A 66 -3.00 -0.76 -32.61
C THR A 66 -1.76 0.13 -32.48
N ASN A 67 -1.92 1.45 -32.28
CA ASN A 67 -0.83 2.39 -32.02
C ASN A 67 -0.73 2.85 -30.55
N LYS A 68 -1.64 2.44 -29.66
CA LYS A 68 -1.54 2.80 -28.24
C LYS A 68 -0.44 1.97 -27.56
N VAL A 69 0.69 2.62 -27.25
CA VAL A 69 1.81 2.03 -26.49
C VAL A 69 1.30 1.41 -25.18
N SER A 70 1.67 0.15 -24.92
CA SER A 70 1.24 -0.62 -23.75
C SER A 70 1.74 0.00 -22.45
N PHE A 71 1.04 -0.24 -21.34
CA PHE A 71 1.34 0.48 -20.10
C PHE A 71 2.69 0.08 -19.49
N ASN A 72 3.10 -1.19 -19.60
CA ASN A 72 4.45 -1.63 -19.26
C ASN A 72 5.54 -0.86 -20.03
N HIS A 73 5.33 -0.57 -21.32
CA HIS A 73 6.25 0.25 -22.11
C HIS A 73 6.23 1.72 -21.67
N ARG A 74 5.08 2.30 -21.29
CA ARG A 74 5.01 3.65 -20.70
C ARG A 74 5.83 3.76 -19.39
N ILE A 75 5.84 2.71 -18.56
CA ILE A 75 6.70 2.63 -17.36
C ILE A 75 8.17 2.66 -17.78
N ASP A 76 8.57 1.79 -18.71
CA ASP A 76 9.96 1.66 -19.14
C ASP A 76 10.47 2.92 -19.88
N GLU A 77 9.65 3.55 -20.72
CA GLU A 77 9.96 4.82 -21.40
C GLU A 77 10.31 5.93 -20.39
N VAL A 78 9.50 6.10 -19.33
CA VAL A 78 9.78 7.09 -18.28
C VAL A 78 11.10 6.77 -17.58
N LEU A 79 11.34 5.49 -17.24
CA LEU A 79 12.57 5.07 -16.56
C LEU A 79 13.83 5.20 -17.44
N ASP A 80 13.72 4.93 -18.73
CA ASP A 80 14.82 5.05 -19.68
C ASP A 80 15.15 6.54 -20.00
N THR A 81 14.27 7.50 -19.68
CA THR A 81 14.61 8.94 -19.70
C THR A 81 15.40 9.43 -18.48
N ILE A 82 15.34 8.70 -17.35
CA ILE A 82 15.95 9.10 -16.07
C ILE A 82 17.16 8.23 -15.66
N HIS A 83 17.52 7.26 -16.49
CA HIS A 83 18.75 6.48 -16.35
C HIS A 83 19.87 7.05 -17.21
N PHE A 84 21.04 7.25 -16.59
CA PHE A 84 22.28 7.61 -17.27
C PHE A 84 23.38 6.69 -16.76
N GLY A 85 23.94 5.87 -17.66
CA GLY A 85 24.91 4.83 -17.32
C GLY A 85 25.04 3.76 -18.41
N PRO A 86 25.67 2.62 -18.10
CA PRO A 86 25.62 1.40 -18.92
C PRO A 86 24.20 0.83 -18.98
N GLU A 87 23.98 -0.12 -19.90
CA GLU A 87 22.78 -0.96 -19.91
C GLU A 87 22.73 -1.79 -18.61
N ILE A 88 21.55 -1.87 -18.00
CA ILE A 88 21.33 -2.62 -16.76
C ILE A 88 20.84 -4.03 -17.13
N PRO A 89 21.48 -5.10 -16.62
CA PRO A 89 21.09 -6.46 -16.97
C PRO A 89 19.66 -6.79 -16.51
N LEU A 90 18.96 -7.55 -17.34
CA LEU A 90 17.75 -8.25 -16.92
C LEU A 90 18.09 -9.37 -15.92
N ALA A 91 17.13 -9.67 -15.04
CA ALA A 91 17.17 -10.80 -14.14
C ALA A 91 17.28 -12.11 -14.91
N SER A 92 17.97 -13.11 -14.34
CA SER A 92 17.98 -14.47 -14.89
C SER A 92 16.55 -15.07 -14.90
N ASP A 93 16.32 -16.13 -15.67
CA ASP A 93 14.99 -16.76 -15.70
C ASP A 93 14.65 -17.42 -14.34
N GLU A 94 15.63 -17.89 -13.57
CA GLU A 94 15.46 -18.35 -12.19
C GLU A 94 15.16 -17.19 -11.21
N GLU A 95 15.90 -16.08 -11.32
CA GLU A 95 15.70 -14.86 -10.52
C GLU A 95 14.29 -14.30 -10.75
N PHE A 96 13.89 -14.17 -12.02
CA PHE A 96 12.54 -13.78 -12.40
C PHE A 96 11.47 -14.75 -11.89
N GLN A 97 11.65 -16.07 -12.07
CA GLN A 97 10.66 -17.04 -11.62
C GLN A 97 10.46 -16.99 -10.10
N ARG A 98 11.56 -16.98 -9.31
CA ARG A 98 11.45 -16.89 -7.84
C ARG A 98 10.71 -15.62 -7.44
N ARG A 99 11.08 -14.48 -8.01
CA ARG A 99 10.50 -13.16 -7.72
C ARG A 99 8.99 -13.10 -8.03
N ILE A 100 8.58 -13.52 -9.22
CA ILE A 100 7.16 -13.42 -9.65
C ILE A 100 6.23 -14.37 -8.89
N PHE A 101 6.69 -15.57 -8.53
CA PHE A 101 5.94 -16.47 -7.64
C PHE A 101 5.78 -15.87 -6.23
N LEU A 102 6.83 -15.29 -5.66
CA LEU A 102 6.78 -14.65 -4.34
C LEU A 102 5.88 -13.40 -4.33
N ASP A 103 5.94 -12.58 -5.38
CA ASP A 103 5.21 -11.30 -5.45
C ASP A 103 3.73 -11.47 -5.85
N LEU A 104 3.37 -12.57 -6.53
CA LEU A 104 1.98 -12.87 -6.92
C LEU A 104 1.26 -13.91 -6.04
N LEU A 105 1.96 -14.93 -5.53
CA LEU A 105 1.37 -16.02 -4.75
C LEU A 105 1.89 -16.13 -3.30
N GLY A 106 2.99 -15.45 -2.95
CA GLY A 106 3.54 -15.47 -1.59
C GLY A 106 4.37 -16.71 -1.24
N HIS A 107 4.77 -17.53 -2.21
CA HIS A 107 5.63 -18.69 -2.03
C HIS A 107 6.55 -18.88 -3.24
N GLY A 108 7.51 -19.81 -3.17
CA GLY A 108 8.32 -20.20 -4.35
C GLY A 108 7.59 -21.22 -5.25
N PRO A 109 8.01 -21.39 -6.52
CA PRO A 109 7.53 -22.46 -7.38
C PRO A 109 7.80 -23.86 -6.78
N THR A 110 6.94 -24.82 -7.09
CA THR A 110 7.29 -26.24 -6.92
C THR A 110 8.26 -26.70 -8.03
N VAL A 111 9.02 -27.77 -7.79
CA VAL A 111 9.94 -28.36 -8.80
C VAL A 111 9.25 -28.62 -10.14
N ALA A 112 8.01 -29.10 -10.14
CA ALA A 112 7.24 -29.37 -11.35
C ALA A 112 6.85 -28.10 -12.14
N GLU A 113 6.77 -26.95 -11.48
CA GLU A 113 6.49 -25.64 -12.10
C GLU A 113 7.77 -24.99 -12.63
N SER A 114 8.89 -25.09 -11.89
CA SER A 114 10.21 -24.74 -12.40
C SER A 114 10.57 -25.57 -13.64
N GLU A 115 10.42 -26.89 -13.56
CA GLU A 115 10.59 -27.78 -14.72
C GLU A 115 9.67 -27.42 -15.90
N ARG A 116 8.42 -26.99 -15.64
CA ARG A 116 7.49 -26.59 -16.71
C ARG A 116 7.95 -25.30 -17.39
N PHE A 117 8.33 -24.29 -16.60
CA PHE A 117 8.80 -23.00 -17.09
C PHE A 117 10.13 -23.12 -17.85
N PHE A 118 11.12 -23.84 -17.30
CA PHE A 118 12.40 -24.07 -17.98
C PHE A 118 12.26 -24.92 -19.27
N LYS A 119 11.16 -25.67 -19.43
CA LYS A 119 10.79 -26.35 -20.70
C LYS A 119 10.01 -25.46 -21.69
N ARG A 120 9.58 -24.25 -21.29
CA ARG A 120 9.02 -23.21 -22.17
C ARG A 120 10.08 -22.22 -22.67
N LEU A 121 11.17 -22.04 -21.93
CA LEU A 121 12.33 -21.26 -22.40
C LEU A 121 12.86 -21.82 -23.72
N GLY A 122 13.26 -20.92 -24.62
CA GLY A 122 13.78 -21.28 -25.93
C GLY A 122 15.22 -20.79 -26.14
N GLU A 123 15.77 -21.08 -27.32
CA GLU A 123 17.12 -20.64 -27.71
C GLU A 123 17.19 -19.14 -28.10
N SER A 124 16.08 -18.39 -28.02
CA SER A 124 16.00 -16.98 -28.40
C SER A 124 15.30 -16.09 -27.35
N PRO A 125 15.66 -14.80 -27.23
CA PRO A 125 15.11 -13.91 -26.20
C PRO A 125 13.59 -13.71 -26.28
N GLU A 126 13.02 -13.79 -27.48
CA GLU A 126 11.57 -13.66 -27.70
C GLU A 126 10.79 -14.82 -27.05
N LEU A 127 11.36 -16.03 -27.07
CA LEU A 127 10.74 -17.21 -26.45
C LEU A 127 10.84 -17.16 -24.92
N SER A 128 11.96 -16.68 -24.34
CA SER A 128 12.01 -16.40 -22.90
C SER A 128 11.01 -15.29 -22.52
N THR A 129 10.88 -14.23 -23.32
CA THR A 129 9.91 -13.15 -23.09
C THR A 129 8.47 -13.69 -23.08
N GLN A 130 8.10 -14.48 -24.09
CA GLN A 130 6.79 -15.14 -24.14
C GLN A 130 6.56 -16.06 -22.94
N ALA A 131 7.55 -16.88 -22.56
CA ALA A 131 7.43 -17.78 -21.41
C ALA A 131 7.24 -17.02 -20.08
N ARG A 132 7.83 -15.82 -19.94
CA ARG A 132 7.63 -14.94 -18.78
C ARG A 132 6.23 -14.31 -18.77
N GLU A 133 5.73 -13.83 -19.92
CA GLU A 133 4.36 -13.31 -20.02
C GLU A 133 3.31 -14.38 -19.75
N GLU A 134 3.46 -15.58 -20.34
CA GLU A 134 2.60 -16.74 -20.06
C GLU A 134 2.60 -17.11 -18.57
N LEU A 135 3.74 -17.04 -17.90
CA LEU A 135 3.83 -17.29 -16.46
C LEU A 135 3.13 -16.20 -15.63
N ILE A 136 3.28 -14.93 -15.99
CA ILE A 136 2.55 -13.83 -15.32
C ILE A 136 1.04 -14.05 -15.40
N ASP A 137 0.52 -14.42 -16.58
CA ASP A 137 -0.91 -14.65 -16.78
C ASP A 137 -1.44 -15.93 -16.11
N ASP A 138 -0.67 -17.02 -16.09
CA ASP A 138 -1.00 -18.22 -15.31
C ASP A 138 -1.11 -17.90 -13.82
N LEU A 139 -0.11 -17.23 -13.25
CA LEU A 139 -0.10 -16.86 -11.83
C LEU A 139 -1.25 -15.90 -11.47
N LEU A 140 -1.53 -14.91 -12.34
CA LEU A 140 -2.66 -13.98 -12.17
C LEU A 140 -4.04 -14.62 -12.44
N ALA A 141 -4.13 -15.80 -13.05
CA ALA A 141 -5.40 -16.51 -13.24
C ALA A 141 -5.78 -17.45 -12.07
N ARG A 142 -4.80 -17.82 -11.22
CA ARG A 142 -4.98 -18.78 -10.12
C ARG A 142 -5.87 -18.28 -8.98
N ASP A 143 -6.33 -19.24 -8.18
CA ASP A 143 -7.06 -19.02 -6.94
C ASP A 143 -6.13 -18.51 -5.82
N GLU A 144 -4.90 -19.04 -5.81
CA GLU A 144 -3.81 -18.70 -4.89
C GLU A 144 -3.53 -17.19 -4.85
N PHE A 145 -3.56 -16.50 -6.01
CA PHE A 145 -3.38 -15.05 -6.09
C PHE A 145 -4.41 -14.31 -5.22
N ALA A 146 -5.69 -14.68 -5.33
CA ALA A 146 -6.76 -14.05 -4.54
C ALA A 146 -6.58 -14.33 -3.04
N ARG A 147 -6.08 -15.51 -2.68
CA ARG A 147 -5.78 -15.88 -1.28
C ARG A 147 -4.56 -15.14 -0.74
N TYR A 148 -3.53 -14.90 -1.55
CA TYR A 148 -2.34 -14.15 -1.15
C TYR A 148 -2.62 -12.64 -1.05
N TYR A 149 -3.20 -12.03 -2.08
CA TYR A 149 -3.52 -10.59 -2.04
C TYR A 149 -4.58 -10.24 -1.00
N ALA A 150 -5.46 -11.16 -0.62
CA ALA A 150 -6.32 -10.98 0.55
C ALA A 150 -5.53 -10.78 1.85
N LYS A 151 -4.33 -11.37 2.00
CA LYS A 151 -3.44 -11.14 3.15
C LYS A 151 -2.70 -9.82 3.03
N VAL A 152 -2.15 -9.51 1.85
CA VAL A 152 -1.44 -8.24 1.56
C VAL A 152 -2.34 -7.05 1.89
N LEU A 153 -3.59 -7.08 1.43
CA LEU A 153 -4.58 -6.05 1.66
C LEU A 153 -5.10 -6.04 3.11
N GLU A 154 -5.39 -7.20 3.71
CA GLU A 154 -5.78 -7.27 5.12
C GLU A 154 -4.71 -6.63 6.03
N VAL A 155 -3.44 -7.01 5.88
CA VAL A 155 -2.33 -6.44 6.65
C VAL A 155 -2.19 -4.93 6.44
N MET A 156 -2.43 -4.42 5.22
CA MET A 156 -2.47 -2.98 4.95
C MET A 156 -3.61 -2.25 5.68
N PHE A 157 -4.81 -2.83 5.76
CA PHE A 157 -5.96 -2.16 6.37
C PHE A 157 -6.02 -2.31 7.90
N THR A 158 -5.65 -3.48 8.44
CA THR A 158 -5.69 -3.77 9.88
C THR A 158 -4.43 -3.29 10.61
N GLU A 159 -3.27 -3.33 9.94
CA GLU A 159 -1.93 -3.37 10.54
C GLU A 159 -1.83 -4.43 11.66
N ARG A 160 -2.48 -5.60 11.46
CA ARG A 160 -2.54 -6.72 12.43
C ARG A 160 -3.23 -6.36 13.76
N ARG A 161 -4.03 -5.29 13.82
CA ARG A 161 -4.96 -5.06 14.94
C ARG A 161 -6.19 -5.95 14.77
N GLU A 162 -6.71 -6.54 15.85
CA GLU A 162 -7.83 -7.48 15.80
C GLU A 162 -8.96 -7.14 16.79
N VAL A 163 -10.18 -6.99 16.24
CA VAL A 163 -11.49 -6.92 16.94
C VAL A 163 -12.54 -7.62 16.05
N ILE A 164 -12.41 -7.42 14.74
CA ILE A 164 -12.64 -8.42 13.70
C ILE A 164 -11.36 -9.23 13.55
N GLY A 165 -11.46 -10.56 13.55
CA GLY A 165 -10.29 -11.45 13.40
C GLY A 165 -9.83 -11.56 11.95
N VAL A 166 -8.53 -11.76 11.72
CA VAL A 166 -7.92 -11.67 10.37
C VAL A 166 -8.56 -12.60 9.32
N LEU A 167 -9.02 -13.78 9.71
CA LEU A 167 -9.66 -14.73 8.79
C LEU A 167 -11.02 -14.26 8.28
N GLU A 168 -11.78 -13.49 9.08
CA GLU A 168 -13.07 -12.88 8.67
C GLU A 168 -12.83 -11.81 7.59
N VAL A 169 -11.79 -10.99 7.77
CA VAL A 169 -11.36 -9.95 6.80
C VAL A 169 -10.79 -10.58 5.52
N ARG A 170 -9.86 -11.55 5.66
CA ARG A 170 -9.26 -12.27 4.52
C ARG A 170 -10.30 -12.99 3.66
N ALA A 171 -11.33 -13.58 4.26
CA ALA A 171 -12.42 -14.23 3.52
C ALA A 171 -13.22 -13.24 2.65
N MET A 172 -13.54 -12.06 3.20
CA MET A 172 -14.23 -11.00 2.46
C MET A 172 -13.37 -10.47 1.29
N ILE A 173 -12.09 -10.16 1.54
CA ILE A 173 -11.20 -9.64 0.49
C ILE A 173 -10.90 -10.71 -0.57
N TYR A 174 -10.74 -11.98 -0.19
CA TYR A 174 -10.62 -13.09 -1.13
C TYR A 174 -11.82 -13.13 -2.08
N GLN A 175 -13.05 -13.03 -1.57
CA GLN A 175 -14.25 -13.01 -2.41
C GLN A 175 -14.26 -11.80 -3.35
N TRP A 176 -13.87 -10.61 -2.86
CA TRP A 176 -13.71 -9.40 -3.68
C TRP A 176 -12.78 -9.60 -4.89
N LEU A 177 -11.64 -10.25 -4.66
CA LEU A 177 -10.63 -10.52 -5.67
C LEU A 177 -11.01 -11.68 -6.60
N LYS A 178 -11.89 -12.59 -6.15
CA LYS A 178 -12.51 -13.64 -6.99
C LYS A 178 -13.54 -13.06 -7.95
N ASP A 179 -14.34 -12.11 -7.48
CA ASP A 179 -15.34 -11.39 -8.27
C ASP A 179 -14.71 -10.29 -9.15
N GLN A 180 -13.39 -10.08 -9.04
CA GLN A 180 -12.60 -9.10 -9.80
C GLN A 180 -13.13 -7.66 -9.70
N ARG A 181 -13.70 -7.32 -8.54
CA ARG A 181 -14.23 -5.98 -8.26
C ARG A 181 -13.10 -4.95 -8.06
N PRO A 182 -13.31 -3.68 -8.46
CA PRO A 182 -12.32 -2.60 -8.31
C PRO A 182 -11.75 -2.47 -6.90
N ILE A 183 -10.45 -2.15 -6.79
CA ILE A 183 -9.79 -2.03 -5.47
C ILE A 183 -10.13 -0.71 -4.76
N ASN A 184 -10.55 0.34 -5.48
CA ASN A 184 -11.06 1.57 -4.87
C ASN A 184 -12.43 1.36 -4.18
N GLU A 185 -13.31 0.54 -4.76
CA GLU A 185 -14.56 0.15 -4.10
C GLU A 185 -14.30 -0.62 -2.80
N LEU A 186 -13.26 -1.48 -2.74
CA LEU A 186 -12.90 -2.17 -1.49
C LEU A 186 -12.50 -1.16 -0.42
N CYS A 187 -11.66 -0.19 -0.79
CA CYS A 187 -11.30 0.92 0.09
C CYS A 187 -12.53 1.74 0.52
N MET A 188 -13.53 1.90 -0.37
CA MET A 188 -14.77 2.61 -0.06
C MET A 188 -15.61 1.82 0.94
N GLU A 189 -15.84 0.52 0.72
CA GLU A 189 -16.65 -0.29 1.64
C GLU A 189 -15.98 -0.43 3.01
N ILE A 190 -14.64 -0.55 3.06
CA ILE A 190 -13.87 -0.58 4.31
C ILE A 190 -13.96 0.73 5.11
N LEU A 191 -14.13 1.87 4.44
CA LEU A 191 -14.35 3.18 5.09
C LEU A 191 -15.84 3.45 5.41
N ALA A 192 -16.77 2.90 4.63
CA ALA A 192 -18.21 3.17 4.71
C ALA A 192 -19.01 2.19 5.58
N ALA A 193 -18.53 0.95 5.77
CA ALA A 193 -19.27 -0.09 6.48
C ALA A 193 -19.45 0.21 7.97
N ASP A 194 -20.62 -0.13 8.51
CA ASP A 194 -20.97 0.05 9.92
C ASP A 194 -21.00 -1.28 10.73
N GLY A 195 -20.74 -2.39 10.05
CA GLY A 195 -20.71 -3.74 10.59
C GLY A 195 -22.07 -4.44 10.70
N THR A 196 -23.17 -3.77 10.30
CA THR A 196 -24.53 -4.32 10.37
C THR A 196 -24.96 -5.01 9.05
N GLU A 197 -26.16 -5.60 9.03
CA GLU A 197 -26.61 -6.62 8.05
C GLU A 197 -26.60 -6.21 6.55
N ALA A 198 -26.34 -4.95 6.23
CA ALA A 198 -26.28 -4.46 4.84
C ALA A 198 -24.92 -4.67 4.15
N SER A 199 -23.86 -5.01 4.90
CA SER A 199 -22.50 -5.28 4.39
C SER A 199 -21.84 -6.35 5.27
N PRO A 200 -20.89 -7.17 4.77
CA PRO A 200 -20.16 -8.12 5.60
C PRO A 200 -19.54 -7.40 6.79
N ARG A 201 -19.75 -7.88 8.03
CA ARG A 201 -19.21 -7.22 9.23
C ARG A 201 -17.71 -6.96 9.11
N ALA A 202 -16.99 -7.90 8.49
CA ALA A 202 -15.60 -7.81 8.04
C ALA A 202 -15.17 -6.45 7.44
N ALA A 203 -16.02 -5.78 6.67
CA ALA A 203 -15.69 -4.49 6.04
C ALA A 203 -15.44 -3.39 7.08
N ALA A 204 -16.16 -3.40 8.20
CA ALA A 204 -15.97 -2.43 9.28
C ALA A 204 -14.68 -2.63 10.10
N CYS A 205 -13.78 -3.54 9.69
CA CYS A 205 -12.54 -3.85 10.39
C CYS A 205 -11.65 -2.62 10.61
N PHE A 206 -11.59 -1.69 9.65
CA PHE A 206 -10.70 -0.53 9.75
C PHE A 206 -11.02 0.33 10.97
N PHE A 207 -12.30 0.61 11.21
CA PHE A 207 -12.79 1.35 12.38
C PHE A 207 -12.84 0.47 13.63
N LEU A 208 -13.40 -0.75 13.55
CA LEU A 208 -13.61 -1.61 14.72
C LEU A 208 -12.29 -2.08 15.34
N ASN A 209 -11.29 -2.43 14.52
CA ASN A 209 -9.97 -2.85 15.00
C ASN A 209 -9.13 -1.66 15.53
N ARG A 210 -9.61 -0.43 15.32
CA ARG A 210 -9.12 0.82 15.94
C ARG A 210 -10.01 1.31 17.09
N ASN A 211 -10.93 0.47 17.57
CA ASN A 211 -11.94 0.78 18.60
C ASN A 211 -12.80 2.04 18.30
N ALA A 212 -12.89 2.43 17.03
CA ALA A 212 -13.42 3.72 16.58
C ALA A 212 -12.83 4.94 17.31
N GLU A 213 -11.58 4.88 17.79
CA GLU A 213 -10.92 6.01 18.44
C GLU A 213 -10.64 7.11 17.39
N PRO A 214 -11.23 8.31 17.51
CA PRO A 214 -11.23 9.28 16.41
C PRO A 214 -9.85 9.75 15.96
N ASN A 215 -8.86 9.89 16.86
CA ASN A 215 -7.54 10.43 16.52
C ASN A 215 -6.68 9.37 15.78
N LEU A 216 -6.69 8.13 16.25
CA LEU A 216 -6.07 6.97 15.60
C LEU A 216 -6.69 6.72 14.22
N VAL A 217 -8.02 6.72 14.12
CA VAL A 217 -8.71 6.60 12.82
C VAL A 217 -8.34 7.76 11.90
N THR A 218 -8.30 9.01 12.40
CA THR A 218 -7.91 10.19 11.61
C THR A 218 -6.51 10.07 11.01
N ARG A 219 -5.53 9.71 11.86
CA ARG A 219 -4.15 9.50 11.43
C ARG A 219 -4.05 8.36 10.41
N ASP A 220 -4.65 7.22 10.72
CA ASP A 220 -4.49 6.03 9.90
C ASP A 220 -5.26 6.15 8.56
N VAL A 221 -6.36 6.91 8.50
CA VAL A 221 -7.01 7.30 7.23
C VAL A 221 -6.03 8.06 6.35
N ALA A 222 -5.38 9.08 6.90
CA ALA A 222 -4.42 9.91 6.16
C ALA A 222 -3.20 9.10 5.71
N ARG A 223 -2.65 8.23 6.58
CA ARG A 223 -1.49 7.37 6.27
C ARG A 223 -1.80 6.29 5.24
N ILE A 224 -2.84 5.48 5.49
CA ILE A 224 -3.09 4.24 4.73
C ILE A 224 -3.77 4.53 3.40
N PHE A 225 -4.70 5.48 3.34
CA PHE A 225 -5.43 5.80 2.11
C PHE A 225 -4.87 7.01 1.37
N LEU A 226 -4.38 8.05 2.05
CA LEU A 226 -3.96 9.31 1.42
C LEU A 226 -2.44 9.55 1.41
N GLY A 227 -1.65 8.57 1.88
CA GLY A 227 -0.19 8.61 1.84
C GLY A 227 0.47 9.67 2.73
N ARG A 228 -0.21 10.17 3.78
CA ARG A 228 0.27 11.29 4.59
C ARG A 228 0.20 11.05 6.11
N ASP A 229 1.33 10.87 6.79
CA ASP A 229 1.38 10.88 8.27
C ASP A 229 1.26 12.29 8.88
N ILE A 230 0.02 12.78 8.91
CA ILE A 230 -0.33 14.06 9.51
C ILE A 230 -0.41 14.04 11.04
N GLN A 231 0.14 13.05 11.77
CA GLN A 231 0.01 12.98 13.24
C GLN A 231 0.54 14.27 13.94
N CYS A 232 1.62 14.84 13.42
CA CYS A 232 2.17 16.12 13.87
C CYS A 232 1.17 17.30 13.74
N ALA A 233 0.30 17.25 12.73
CA ALA A 233 -0.67 18.31 12.44
C ALA A 233 -1.84 18.37 13.44
N GLN A 234 -1.91 17.45 14.41
CA GLN A 234 -2.86 17.52 15.52
C GLN A 234 -2.66 18.80 16.37
N CYS A 235 -1.43 19.26 16.57
CA CYS A 235 -1.13 20.38 17.49
C CYS A 235 -0.89 21.73 16.81
N HIS A 236 -0.44 21.72 15.54
CA HIS A 236 -0.02 22.91 14.80
C HIS A 236 0.16 22.55 13.31
N ASP A 237 0.14 23.52 12.40
CA ASP A 237 0.74 23.31 11.06
C ASP A 237 2.19 22.85 11.21
N HIS A 238 2.68 21.94 10.38
CA HIS A 238 4.05 21.47 10.56
C HIS A 238 5.07 22.61 10.37
N PRO A 239 6.00 22.84 11.31
CA PRO A 239 6.74 24.12 11.38
C PRO A 239 7.78 24.33 10.28
N LEU A 240 8.04 23.32 9.47
CA LEU A 240 9.21 23.21 8.61
C LEU A 240 8.82 23.01 7.13
N PHE A 241 7.52 23.08 6.82
CA PHE A 241 6.93 22.82 5.51
C PHE A 241 5.42 23.04 5.49
N SER A 242 4.84 23.41 4.34
CA SER A 242 3.42 23.75 4.28
C SER A 242 2.46 22.57 4.08
N ASP A 243 2.90 21.37 3.70
CA ASP A 243 2.01 20.30 3.20
C ASP A 243 0.91 19.92 4.18
N TYR A 244 1.27 19.78 5.45
CA TYR A 244 0.46 19.10 6.47
C TYR A 244 -0.15 20.15 7.39
N LYS A 245 -1.42 20.44 7.12
CA LYS A 245 -2.16 21.50 7.80
C LYS A 245 -2.95 20.97 8.98
N GLN A 246 -2.98 21.75 10.06
CA GLN A 246 -3.86 21.43 11.20
C GLN A 246 -5.33 21.38 10.74
N SER A 247 -5.72 22.22 9.79
CA SER A 247 -7.06 22.17 9.18
C SER A 247 -7.37 20.87 8.44
N GLU A 248 -6.39 20.18 7.86
CA GLU A 248 -6.59 18.86 7.22
C GLU A 248 -6.74 17.75 8.28
N TYR A 249 -5.93 17.78 9.34
CA TYR A 249 -6.07 16.85 10.47
C TYR A 249 -7.47 16.95 11.09
N TYR A 250 -7.88 18.16 11.47
CA TYR A 250 -9.20 18.38 12.05
C TYR A 250 -10.32 18.21 11.02
N GLY A 251 -10.04 18.37 9.72
CA GLY A 251 -10.97 18.09 8.63
C GLY A 251 -11.35 16.61 8.57
N ILE A 252 -10.37 15.71 8.52
CA ILE A 252 -10.58 14.26 8.60
C ILE A 252 -11.23 13.89 9.95
N LEU A 253 -10.75 14.46 11.06
CA LEU A 253 -11.32 14.20 12.38
C LEU A 253 -12.80 14.57 12.46
N SER A 254 -13.23 15.66 11.80
CA SER A 254 -14.63 16.09 11.73
C SER A 254 -15.53 15.23 10.83
N LEU A 255 -14.95 14.31 10.04
CA LEU A 255 -15.69 13.28 9.32
C LEU A 255 -15.89 12.01 10.17
N VAL A 256 -14.92 11.67 11.04
CA VAL A 256 -14.95 10.41 11.81
C VAL A 256 -15.43 10.53 13.25
N ASN A 257 -15.28 11.69 13.90
CA ASN A 257 -15.56 11.89 15.34
C ASN A 257 -17.03 11.70 15.77
N ARG A 258 -17.96 11.62 14.82
CA ARG A 258 -19.37 11.29 15.07
C ARG A 258 -19.62 9.77 15.16
N THR A 259 -18.68 8.94 14.71
CA THR A 259 -18.73 7.48 14.80
C THR A 259 -18.44 7.03 16.23
N TYR A 260 -19.13 6.01 16.72
CA TYR A 260 -18.92 5.45 18.06
C TYR A 260 -19.21 3.95 18.10
N LEU A 261 -18.59 3.24 19.05
CA LEU A 261 -18.87 1.81 19.28
C LEU A 261 -20.27 1.63 19.88
N PHE A 262 -21.10 0.82 19.22
CA PHE A 262 -22.37 0.32 19.72
C PHE A 262 -22.27 -1.18 20.03
N LYS A 263 -22.93 -1.64 21.09
CA LYS A 263 -23.01 -3.05 21.47
C LYS A 263 -24.46 -3.50 21.44
N ASP A 264 -24.76 -4.57 20.71
CA ASP A 264 -26.09 -5.19 20.76
C ASP A 264 -26.11 -6.34 21.78
N GLU A 265 -26.67 -6.08 22.96
CA GLU A 265 -26.88 -7.06 24.04
C GLU A 265 -27.73 -8.26 23.56
N LYS A 266 -28.59 -8.09 22.55
CA LYS A 266 -29.45 -9.16 21.99
C LYS A 266 -28.71 -10.02 20.96
N ARG A 267 -27.67 -9.48 20.31
CA ARG A 267 -26.78 -10.20 19.37
C ARG A 267 -25.45 -10.56 20.04
N GLY A 268 -25.51 -11.09 21.26
CA GLY A 268 -24.34 -11.64 21.95
C GLY A 268 -23.25 -10.63 22.33
N ASN A 269 -23.58 -9.34 22.46
CA ASN A 269 -22.65 -8.23 22.70
C ASN A 269 -21.66 -7.94 21.56
N LEU A 270 -22.00 -8.31 20.31
CA LEU A 270 -21.21 -7.92 19.15
C LEU A 270 -21.08 -6.40 19.02
N LEU A 271 -19.90 -5.97 18.57
CA LEU A 271 -19.55 -4.58 18.32
C LEU A 271 -19.91 -4.17 16.89
N TYR A 272 -20.54 -3.00 16.79
CA TYR A 272 -20.99 -2.31 15.57
C TYR A 272 -20.65 -0.82 15.65
N LEU A 273 -20.76 -0.09 14.54
CA LEU A 273 -20.59 1.37 14.52
C LEU A 273 -21.95 2.07 14.56
N GLY A 274 -22.20 2.87 15.60
CA GLY A 274 -23.23 3.90 15.58
C GLY A 274 -22.67 5.23 15.08
N GLU A 275 -23.53 6.13 14.62
CA GLU A 275 -23.11 7.46 14.18
C GLU A 275 -24.09 8.55 14.63
N LYS A 276 -23.56 9.71 15.03
CA LYS A 276 -24.35 10.89 15.39
C LYS A 276 -24.66 11.71 14.14
N ALA A 277 -25.87 12.25 14.04
CA ALA A 277 -26.27 13.14 12.93
C ALA A 277 -25.75 14.58 13.09
N GLU A 278 -25.32 14.95 14.30
CA GLU A 278 -24.87 16.31 14.63
C GLU A 278 -23.56 16.31 15.41
N GLY A 279 -22.92 17.48 15.45
CA GLY A 279 -21.66 17.75 16.14
C GLY A 279 -20.72 18.59 15.28
N SER A 280 -20.24 19.68 15.85
CA SER A 280 -19.12 20.49 15.35
C SER A 280 -17.83 20.13 16.10
N LEU A 281 -16.70 20.62 15.60
CA LEU A 281 -15.39 20.40 16.20
C LEU A 281 -14.58 21.70 16.11
N GLU A 282 -14.04 22.15 17.23
CA GLU A 282 -13.15 23.31 17.30
C GLU A 282 -11.71 22.86 17.54
N PHE A 283 -10.75 23.62 17.01
CA PHE A 283 -9.32 23.43 17.24
C PHE A 283 -8.58 24.76 17.34
N ALA A 284 -7.34 24.72 17.85
CA ALA A 284 -6.44 25.87 17.92
C ALA A 284 -4.99 25.40 17.78
N SER A 285 -4.12 26.26 17.26
CA SER A 285 -2.68 25.99 17.22
C SER A 285 -2.08 26.12 18.62
N VAL A 286 -1.33 25.12 19.06
CA VAL A 286 -0.60 25.13 20.34
C VAL A 286 0.53 26.17 20.33
N PHE A 287 1.07 26.49 19.14
CA PHE A 287 2.11 27.51 18.96
C PHE A 287 1.55 28.92 18.72
N GLU A 288 0.30 29.04 18.25
CA GLU A 288 -0.37 30.32 18.01
C GLU A 288 -1.66 30.48 18.83
N PRO A 289 -1.63 30.36 20.18
CA PRO A 289 -2.84 30.42 21.01
C PRO A 289 -3.58 31.76 20.95
N GLN A 290 -2.93 32.81 20.44
CA GLN A 290 -3.52 34.13 20.22
C GLN A 290 -4.43 34.18 18.98
N ALA A 291 -4.34 33.20 18.06
CA ALA A 291 -5.21 33.11 16.88
C ALA A 291 -6.66 32.71 17.22
N GLY A 292 -6.91 32.24 18.45
CA GLY A 292 -8.21 31.77 18.90
C GLY A 292 -8.54 30.36 18.40
N LYS A 293 -9.83 30.06 18.27
CA LYS A 293 -10.34 28.75 17.81
C LYS A 293 -10.85 28.83 16.38
N SER A 294 -10.60 27.78 15.61
CA SER A 294 -11.15 27.52 14.29
C SER A 294 -12.15 26.37 14.32
N THR A 295 -13.24 26.47 13.56
CA THR A 295 -14.20 25.36 13.38
C THR A 295 -13.75 24.47 12.23
N ALA A 296 -13.54 23.18 12.51
CA ALA A 296 -13.15 22.17 11.54
C ALA A 296 -14.16 22.07 10.37
N GLN A 297 -13.63 21.98 9.15
CA GLN A 297 -14.41 21.82 7.93
C GLN A 297 -14.25 20.37 7.43
N PRO A 298 -15.33 19.61 7.17
CA PRO A 298 -15.23 18.22 6.75
C PRO A 298 -14.55 18.10 5.38
N MET A 299 -13.25 17.78 5.40
CA MET A 299 -12.40 17.70 4.21
C MET A 299 -11.21 16.77 4.41
N LEU A 300 -10.69 16.28 3.29
CA LEU A 300 -9.44 15.57 3.18
C LEU A 300 -8.35 16.49 2.60
N PRO A 301 -7.07 16.11 2.69
CA PRO A 301 -5.98 16.67 1.90
C PRO A 301 -6.29 16.95 0.43
N THR A 302 -5.53 17.87 -0.17
CA THR A 302 -5.71 18.35 -1.56
C THR A 302 -7.07 19.04 -1.82
N ALA A 303 -7.66 19.63 -0.78
CA ALA A 303 -8.94 20.36 -0.82
C ALA A 303 -10.16 19.51 -1.28
N MET A 304 -10.10 18.20 -1.07
CA MET A 304 -11.21 17.27 -1.30
C MET A 304 -12.21 17.37 -0.14
N ALA A 305 -13.13 18.34 -0.22
CA ALA A 305 -14.06 18.70 0.85
C ALA A 305 -15.49 18.22 0.60
N MET A 306 -16.18 17.83 1.68
CA MET A 306 -17.59 17.45 1.70
C MET A 306 -18.48 18.65 1.41
N ASP A 307 -19.55 18.47 0.63
CA ASP A 307 -20.55 19.50 0.39
C ASP A 307 -21.39 19.84 1.64
N SER A 308 -22.27 20.82 1.52
CA SER A 308 -23.06 21.33 2.65
C SER A 308 -23.99 20.26 3.22
N GLU A 309 -23.67 19.79 4.42
CA GLU A 309 -24.51 18.91 5.24
C GLU A 309 -25.93 19.51 5.39
N PRO A 310 -27.02 18.73 5.15
CA PRO A 310 -28.38 19.26 5.27
C PRO A 310 -28.70 19.77 6.68
N ASP A 311 -29.19 21.00 6.79
CA ASP A 311 -29.67 21.53 8.08
C ASP A 311 -31.12 21.12 8.31
N PHE A 312 -31.30 20.19 9.24
CA PHE A 312 -32.62 19.81 9.75
C PHE A 312 -33.14 20.87 10.72
N VAL A 313 -34.46 21.11 10.74
CA VAL A 313 -35.09 22.09 11.65
C VAL A 313 -35.19 21.53 13.07
N ASP A 314 -35.58 20.27 13.18
CA ASP A 314 -35.57 19.48 14.40
C ASP A 314 -34.41 18.46 14.34
N SER A 315 -33.63 18.31 15.41
CA SER A 315 -32.50 17.37 15.45
C SER A 315 -32.92 15.90 15.38
N SER A 316 -34.20 15.58 15.61
CA SER A 316 -34.76 14.24 15.38
C SER A 316 -34.99 13.94 13.89
N ASP A 317 -35.32 14.94 13.07
CA ASP A 317 -35.43 14.78 11.60
C ASP A 317 -34.08 14.36 11.00
N ALA A 318 -32.95 14.70 11.64
CA ALA A 318 -31.61 14.36 11.18
C ALA A 318 -31.29 12.85 11.21
N TYR A 319 -32.13 12.03 11.87
CA TYR A 319 -31.95 10.59 11.99
C TYR A 319 -32.96 9.79 11.15
N ILE A 320 -32.52 8.61 10.68
CA ILE A 320 -33.41 7.50 10.28
C ILE A 320 -33.80 6.72 11.54
N VAL A 321 -32.83 6.50 12.44
CA VAL A 321 -33.01 5.88 13.75
C VAL A 321 -32.27 6.73 14.79
N ALA A 322 -32.99 7.28 15.77
CA ALA A 322 -32.39 8.07 16.83
C ALA A 322 -31.56 7.18 17.79
N PRO A 323 -30.47 7.70 18.38
CA PRO A 323 -29.66 6.95 19.33
C PRO A 323 -30.33 6.90 20.72
N GLU A 324 -30.60 5.69 21.21
CA GLU A 324 -31.00 5.43 22.61
C GLU A 324 -30.02 4.44 23.27
N LYS A 325 -30.17 4.20 24.58
CA LYS A 325 -29.31 3.28 25.35
C LYS A 325 -29.15 1.90 24.67
N ASN A 326 -30.24 1.37 24.12
CA ASN A 326 -30.29 0.07 23.47
C ASN A 326 -30.68 0.19 21.97
N GLN A 327 -30.47 1.37 21.35
CA GLN A 327 -30.78 1.63 19.94
C GLN A 327 -29.64 2.39 19.24
N ARG A 328 -29.14 1.83 18.13
CA ARG A 328 -28.04 2.41 17.35
C ARG A 328 -28.51 3.67 16.62
N GLY A 329 -27.77 4.77 16.77
CA GLY A 329 -27.97 5.98 15.97
C GLY A 329 -27.60 5.73 14.52
N VAL A 330 -28.54 6.01 13.62
CA VAL A 330 -28.39 5.96 12.15
C VAL A 330 -28.82 7.32 11.59
N PRO A 331 -27.88 8.19 11.19
CA PRO A 331 -28.20 9.51 10.64
C PRO A 331 -28.77 9.38 9.21
N ARG A 332 -29.51 10.40 8.74
CA ARG A 332 -29.89 10.51 7.32
C ARG A 332 -28.71 10.86 6.42
N TYR A 333 -27.67 11.44 7.00
CA TYR A 333 -26.46 11.89 6.31
C TYR A 333 -25.25 11.45 7.14
N SER A 334 -24.52 10.44 6.67
CA SER A 334 -23.34 9.89 7.35
C SER A 334 -22.07 10.57 6.83
N ARG A 335 -21.33 11.22 7.74
CA ARG A 335 -20.02 11.80 7.42
C ARG A 335 -18.96 10.73 7.18
N ARG A 336 -19.11 9.55 7.78
CA ARG A 336 -18.24 8.38 7.52
C ARG A 336 -18.45 7.81 6.11
N GLN A 337 -19.69 7.78 5.60
CA GLN A 337 -19.95 7.46 4.19
C GLN A 337 -19.39 8.53 3.25
N GLN A 338 -19.53 9.82 3.59
CA GLN A 338 -18.92 10.91 2.82
C GLN A 338 -17.39 10.83 2.80
N LEU A 339 -16.74 10.47 3.92
CA LEU A 339 -15.30 10.16 3.95
C LEU A 339 -14.94 9.08 2.93
N ALA A 340 -15.67 7.96 2.90
CA ALA A 340 -15.38 6.86 1.98
C ALA A 340 -15.45 7.30 0.51
N VAL A 341 -16.51 8.04 0.14
CA VAL A 341 -16.69 8.61 -1.21
C VAL A 341 -15.56 9.58 -1.54
N LEU A 342 -15.30 10.58 -0.70
CA LEU A 342 -14.26 11.58 -0.91
C LEU A 342 -12.85 10.97 -0.97
N ALA A 343 -12.58 9.93 -0.17
CA ALA A 343 -11.28 9.27 -0.13
C ALA A 343 -10.99 8.47 -1.40
N THR A 344 -12.01 7.82 -1.98
CA THR A 344 -11.83 6.86 -3.09
C THR A 344 -12.31 7.37 -4.45
N HIS A 345 -12.74 8.64 -4.51
CA HIS A 345 -13.16 9.30 -5.74
C HIS A 345 -12.01 9.41 -6.76
N PRO A 346 -12.23 9.19 -8.07
CA PRO A 346 -11.18 9.26 -9.11
C PRO A 346 -10.39 10.59 -9.16
N GLU A 347 -10.99 11.69 -8.73
CA GLU A 347 -10.31 13.00 -8.61
C GLU A 347 -9.32 13.11 -7.43
N ASN A 348 -9.30 12.15 -6.49
CA ASN A 348 -8.44 12.20 -5.31
C ASN A 348 -7.01 11.75 -5.65
N GLN A 349 -6.18 12.68 -6.11
CA GLN A 349 -4.77 12.40 -6.43
C GLN A 349 -3.98 11.88 -5.22
N ALA A 350 -4.29 12.29 -3.99
CA ALA A 350 -3.61 11.76 -2.80
C ALA A 350 -3.89 10.26 -2.62
N PHE A 351 -5.12 9.82 -2.84
CA PHE A 351 -5.49 8.40 -2.86
C PHE A 351 -4.85 7.65 -4.04
N ASN A 352 -5.01 8.16 -5.26
CA ASN A 352 -4.49 7.49 -6.46
C ASN A 352 -2.97 7.31 -6.42
N ARG A 353 -2.23 8.36 -6.03
CA ARG A 353 -0.76 8.30 -5.88
C ARG A 353 -0.34 7.38 -4.74
N ASN A 354 -0.99 7.43 -3.58
CA ASN A 354 -0.68 6.54 -2.47
C ASN A 354 -0.97 5.06 -2.80
N LEU A 355 -2.11 4.76 -3.42
CA LEU A 355 -2.47 3.40 -3.85
C LEU A 355 -1.48 2.87 -4.90
N ALA A 356 -1.18 3.66 -5.93
CA ALA A 356 -0.16 3.34 -6.92
C ALA A 356 1.21 3.08 -6.27
N ASN A 357 1.63 3.96 -5.36
CA ASN A 357 2.91 3.85 -4.64
C ASN A 357 2.99 2.60 -3.75
N ARG A 358 1.88 2.19 -3.11
CA ARG A 358 1.79 0.99 -2.27
C ARG A 358 1.78 -0.30 -3.08
N LEU A 359 1.06 -0.32 -4.21
CA LEU A 359 1.06 -1.47 -5.13
C LEU A 359 2.41 -1.62 -5.83
N TRP A 360 3.03 -0.50 -6.25
CA TRP A 360 4.42 -0.46 -6.71
C TRP A 360 5.37 -1.01 -5.63
N ALA A 361 5.29 -0.53 -4.39
CA ALA A 361 6.12 -1.04 -3.29
C ALA A 361 5.92 -2.54 -3.03
N ASN A 362 4.71 -3.06 -3.19
CA ASN A 362 4.45 -4.50 -3.04
C ASN A 362 5.00 -5.37 -4.17
N MET A 363 5.31 -4.80 -5.34
CA MET A 363 5.98 -5.51 -6.46
C MET A 363 7.48 -5.20 -6.55
N MET A 364 7.91 -4.02 -6.09
CA MET A 364 9.25 -3.46 -6.32
C MET A 364 10.11 -3.38 -5.05
N GLY A 365 9.53 -3.69 -3.88
CA GLY A 365 10.24 -3.73 -2.59
C GLY A 365 10.41 -2.37 -1.90
N SER A 366 10.16 -1.25 -2.58
CA SER A 366 10.09 0.09 -2.01
C SER A 366 9.16 0.99 -2.83
N GLY A 367 8.71 2.10 -2.26
CA GLY A 367 7.85 3.07 -2.95
C GLY A 367 8.67 4.07 -3.79
N LEU A 368 8.03 4.68 -4.79
CA LEU A 368 8.54 5.89 -5.42
C LEU A 368 8.65 7.03 -4.39
N VAL A 369 7.68 7.09 -3.47
CA VAL A 369 7.79 7.78 -2.19
C VAL A 369 7.96 6.71 -1.11
N HIS A 370 9.02 6.79 -0.30
CA HIS A 370 9.29 5.82 0.77
C HIS A 370 9.78 6.55 2.05
N PRO A 371 9.23 6.28 3.26
CA PRO A 371 8.10 5.41 3.58
C PRO A 371 6.82 5.75 2.81
N VAL A 372 5.96 4.76 2.60
CA VAL A 372 4.84 4.86 1.65
C VAL A 372 3.74 5.83 2.05
N ASP A 373 3.75 6.31 3.31
CA ASP A 373 2.85 7.31 3.89
C ASP A 373 3.51 8.66 4.20
N MET A 374 4.63 8.95 3.52
CA MET A 374 5.37 10.20 3.60
C MET A 374 5.33 10.97 2.27
N HIS A 375 4.13 11.19 1.71
CA HIS A 375 3.93 11.94 0.45
C HIS A 375 4.07 13.45 0.64
N HIS A 376 5.22 13.97 0.20
CA HIS A 376 5.63 15.37 0.32
C HIS A 376 6.95 15.63 -0.40
N SER A 377 7.26 16.83 -0.91
CA SER A 377 8.52 17.10 -1.64
C SER A 377 9.77 17.38 -0.78
N GLY A 378 9.73 17.01 0.50
CA GLY A 378 10.91 16.66 1.32
C GLY A 378 11.26 15.17 1.31
N ASN A 379 10.37 14.40 0.69
CA ASN A 379 10.53 13.01 0.30
C ASN A 379 9.87 12.87 -1.08
N PRO A 380 10.27 13.71 -2.05
CA PRO A 380 9.63 13.73 -3.36
C PRO A 380 9.75 12.35 -3.99
N ALA A 381 8.80 12.01 -4.85
CA ALA A 381 8.86 10.76 -5.58
C ALA A 381 10.18 10.65 -6.36
N SER A 382 10.84 9.49 -6.34
CA SER A 382 12.09 9.28 -7.07
C SER A 382 11.92 9.24 -8.59
N SER A 383 10.68 9.14 -9.05
CA SER A 383 10.21 9.86 -10.25
C SER A 383 8.76 10.26 -10.02
N ALA A 384 8.49 11.56 -10.09
CA ALA A 384 7.14 12.08 -9.97
C ALA A 384 6.33 11.87 -11.26
N GLN A 385 6.98 11.96 -12.42
CA GLN A 385 6.41 11.55 -13.72
C GLN A 385 5.94 10.08 -13.69
N LEU A 386 6.73 9.15 -13.13
CA LEU A 386 6.33 7.75 -13.01
C LEU A 386 5.18 7.58 -12.00
N LEU A 387 5.21 8.29 -10.88
CA LEU A 387 4.14 8.23 -9.88
C LEU A 387 2.79 8.69 -10.45
N GLU A 388 2.75 9.79 -11.20
CA GLU A 388 1.52 10.24 -11.88
C GLU A 388 1.13 9.28 -13.02
N THR A 389 2.10 8.69 -13.73
CA THR A 389 1.85 7.68 -14.78
C THR A 389 1.16 6.43 -14.22
N LEU A 390 1.60 5.94 -13.05
CA LEU A 390 0.96 4.83 -12.32
C LEU A 390 -0.40 5.24 -11.72
N ALA A 391 -0.50 6.41 -11.10
CA ALA A 391 -1.73 6.91 -10.49
C ALA A 391 -2.84 7.16 -11.54
N GLY A 392 -2.47 7.70 -12.71
CA GLY A 392 -3.36 7.87 -13.85
C GLY A 392 -3.82 6.52 -14.42
N HIS A 393 -2.94 5.53 -14.54
CA HIS A 393 -3.33 4.22 -15.06
C HIS A 393 -4.27 3.44 -14.14
N LEU A 394 -4.19 3.61 -12.81
CA LEU A 394 -5.23 3.08 -11.91
C LEU A 394 -6.63 3.65 -12.23
N VAL A 395 -6.72 4.93 -12.61
CA VAL A 395 -7.99 5.54 -13.02
C VAL A 395 -8.40 5.10 -14.42
N GLU A 396 -7.47 5.08 -15.40
CA GLU A 396 -7.70 4.58 -16.77
C GLU A 396 -8.22 3.13 -16.76
N GLY A 397 -7.63 2.27 -15.92
CA GLY A 397 -7.94 0.85 -15.77
C GLY A 397 -9.00 0.52 -14.72
N GLN A 398 -9.81 1.50 -14.29
CA GLN A 398 -10.93 1.32 -13.34
C GLN A 398 -10.55 0.59 -12.04
N TYR A 399 -9.32 0.77 -11.57
CA TYR A 399 -8.75 0.13 -10.39
C TYR A 399 -8.78 -1.42 -10.41
N ASP A 400 -8.63 -2.05 -11.59
CA ASP A 400 -8.34 -3.49 -11.69
C ASP A 400 -6.94 -3.79 -11.11
N LEU A 401 -6.92 -4.54 -10.00
CA LEU A 401 -5.70 -4.93 -9.31
C LEU A 401 -4.87 -5.94 -10.13
N ARG A 402 -5.49 -6.89 -10.84
CA ARG A 402 -4.78 -7.91 -11.62
C ARG A 402 -4.11 -7.28 -12.84
N GLU A 403 -4.81 -6.39 -13.55
CA GLU A 403 -4.24 -5.68 -14.70
C GLU A 403 -3.11 -4.72 -14.29
N PHE A 404 -3.29 -3.95 -13.22
CA PHE A 404 -2.24 -3.05 -12.74
C PHE A 404 -0.95 -3.81 -12.36
N LEU A 405 -1.07 -4.94 -11.68
CA LEU A 405 0.07 -5.80 -11.32
C LEU A 405 0.68 -6.52 -12.53
N ARG A 406 -0.14 -6.93 -13.51
CA ARG A 406 0.31 -7.49 -14.80
C ARG A 406 1.24 -6.53 -15.52
N GLN A 407 0.84 -5.27 -15.66
CA GLN A 407 1.62 -4.27 -16.40
C GLN A 407 2.93 -3.91 -15.67
N ILE A 408 2.94 -3.88 -14.33
CA ILE A 408 4.19 -3.78 -13.57
C ILE A 408 5.08 -5.01 -13.84
N ALA A 409 4.55 -6.24 -13.70
CA ALA A 409 5.33 -7.46 -13.88
C ALA A 409 5.93 -7.62 -15.30
N ARG A 410 5.22 -7.13 -16.32
CA ARG A 410 5.66 -7.12 -17.73
C ARG A 410 6.63 -5.98 -18.10
N SER A 411 6.92 -5.04 -17.20
CA SER A 411 7.91 -3.98 -17.45
C SER A 411 9.34 -4.51 -17.38
N LYS A 412 10.27 -3.94 -18.16
CA LYS A 412 11.71 -4.14 -17.96
C LYS A 412 12.11 -3.70 -16.56
N ALA A 413 11.47 -2.66 -16.01
CA ALA A 413 11.65 -2.18 -14.64
C ALA A 413 11.57 -3.31 -13.60
N TYR A 414 10.49 -4.11 -13.63
CA TYR A 414 10.31 -5.26 -12.76
C TYR A 414 11.26 -6.41 -13.10
N GLN A 415 11.62 -6.56 -14.38
CA GLN A 415 12.47 -7.64 -14.89
C GLN A 415 13.99 -7.37 -14.82
N ARG A 416 14.45 -6.20 -14.34
CA ARG A 416 15.88 -5.90 -14.09
C ARG A 416 16.44 -6.75 -12.95
N SER A 417 17.75 -7.06 -13.00
CA SER A 417 18.44 -7.77 -11.91
C SER A 417 18.75 -6.83 -10.74
N VAL A 418 19.00 -7.39 -9.56
CA VAL A 418 19.66 -6.66 -8.44
C VAL A 418 21.17 -6.53 -8.61
N LEU A 419 21.76 -7.35 -9.48
CA LEU A 419 23.18 -7.31 -9.81
C LEU A 419 23.49 -6.06 -10.64
N ALA A 420 24.37 -5.22 -10.11
CA ALA A 420 24.86 -4.06 -10.84
C ALA A 420 25.69 -4.49 -12.06
N PRO A 421 25.66 -3.73 -13.18
CA PRO A 421 26.52 -3.98 -14.32
C PRO A 421 28.01 -3.80 -13.94
N ASP A 422 28.90 -4.56 -14.61
CA ASP A 422 30.34 -4.39 -14.43
C ASP A 422 30.80 -3.06 -15.04
N LEU A 423 31.04 -2.08 -14.18
CA LEU A 423 31.44 -0.73 -14.55
C LEU A 423 32.80 -0.67 -15.27
N ASN A 424 33.65 -1.69 -15.11
CA ASN A 424 34.95 -1.74 -15.76
C ASN A 424 34.82 -1.99 -17.27
N LEU A 425 33.79 -2.75 -17.68
CA LEU A 425 33.49 -3.09 -19.07
C LEU A 425 32.76 -1.97 -19.84
N TRP A 426 32.40 -0.88 -19.16
CA TRP A 426 31.70 0.25 -19.79
C TRP A 426 32.69 1.31 -20.28
N ASP A 427 32.66 1.64 -21.57
CA ASP A 427 33.48 2.70 -22.20
C ASP A 427 33.08 4.13 -21.78
N GLY A 428 32.03 4.28 -20.96
CA GLY A 428 31.45 5.57 -20.59
C GLY A 428 30.30 6.01 -21.53
N PRO A 429 29.75 7.22 -21.30
CA PRO A 429 28.61 7.71 -22.05
C PRO A 429 29.01 8.17 -23.47
N PRO A 430 28.15 8.01 -24.49
CA PRO A 430 28.39 8.57 -25.82
C PRO A 430 28.63 10.10 -25.75
N GLY A 431 29.77 10.55 -26.28
CA GLY A 431 30.20 11.96 -26.19
C GLY A 431 30.85 12.37 -24.86
N GLY A 432 31.05 11.42 -23.93
CA GLY A 432 31.80 11.60 -22.70
C GLY A 432 31.19 12.58 -21.70
N ILE A 433 32.02 13.03 -20.75
CA ILE A 433 31.63 13.98 -19.69
C ILE A 433 31.03 15.27 -20.27
N ALA A 434 31.50 15.75 -21.42
CA ALA A 434 30.97 16.96 -22.07
C ALA A 434 29.46 16.84 -22.38
N THR A 435 29.00 15.68 -22.86
CA THR A 435 27.57 15.43 -23.12
C THR A 435 26.74 15.31 -21.84
N LEU A 436 27.33 14.84 -20.73
CA LEU A 436 26.70 14.88 -19.42
C LEU A 436 26.55 16.31 -18.90
N CYS A 437 27.61 17.13 -18.99
CA CYS A 437 27.58 18.55 -18.60
C CYS A 437 26.54 19.33 -19.41
N GLU A 438 26.44 19.11 -20.72
CA GLU A 438 25.38 19.71 -21.55
C GLU A 438 23.97 19.32 -21.08
N ARG A 439 23.74 18.05 -20.72
CA ARG A 439 22.43 17.59 -20.20
C ARG A 439 22.11 18.21 -18.85
N SER A 440 23.07 18.25 -17.92
CA SER A 440 22.89 18.90 -16.62
C SER A 440 22.56 20.40 -16.76
N ALA A 441 23.22 21.10 -17.67
CA ALA A 441 22.95 22.51 -17.97
C ALA A 441 21.57 22.74 -18.63
N ARG A 442 21.06 21.78 -19.42
CA ARG A 442 19.69 21.83 -19.97
C ARG A 442 18.65 21.69 -18.86
N PHE A 443 18.79 20.72 -17.95
CA PHE A 443 17.92 20.62 -16.76
C PHE A 443 18.00 21.88 -15.88
N GLU A 444 19.18 22.48 -15.73
CA GLU A 444 19.37 23.74 -15.00
C GLU A 444 18.63 24.92 -15.69
N ALA A 445 18.62 24.95 -17.03
CA ALA A 445 17.85 25.91 -17.80
C ALA A 445 16.33 25.70 -17.65
N THR A 446 15.86 24.44 -17.66
CA THR A 446 14.44 24.10 -17.38
C THR A 446 14.03 24.56 -15.99
N VAL A 447 14.79 24.21 -14.93
CA VAL A 447 14.50 24.62 -13.54
C VAL A 447 14.44 26.15 -13.39
N ARG A 448 15.29 26.89 -14.12
CA ARG A 448 15.21 28.37 -14.18
C ARG A 448 14.00 28.88 -14.96
N GLY A 449 13.59 28.20 -16.02
CA GLY A 449 12.39 28.52 -16.82
C GLY A 449 11.09 28.30 -16.06
N LEU A 450 11.00 27.24 -15.26
CA LEU A 450 9.83 26.92 -14.42
C LEU A 450 9.63 27.91 -13.26
N ALA A 451 10.67 28.63 -12.82
CA ALA A 451 10.61 29.52 -11.66
C ALA A 451 9.55 30.66 -11.77
N PRO A 452 9.48 31.46 -12.86
CA PRO A 452 8.40 32.45 -13.04
C PRO A 452 7.02 31.81 -13.19
N GLU A 453 6.92 30.62 -13.77
CA GLU A 453 5.64 29.90 -13.89
C GLU A 453 5.15 29.46 -12.50
N LEU A 454 6.01 28.80 -11.72
CA LEU A 454 5.75 28.41 -10.34
C LEU A 454 5.27 29.59 -9.48
N GLN A 455 5.89 30.77 -9.62
CA GLN A 455 5.47 32.00 -8.94
C GLN A 455 4.11 32.51 -9.44
N SER A 456 3.86 32.52 -10.74
CA SER A 456 2.60 32.96 -11.35
C SER A 456 1.43 32.12 -10.85
N GLN A 457 1.58 30.80 -10.87
CA GLN A 457 0.56 29.88 -10.37
C GLN A 457 0.41 30.00 -8.83
N GLN A 458 1.50 30.26 -8.07
CA GLN A 458 1.44 30.38 -6.61
C GLN A 458 0.50 31.53 -6.18
N ILE A 459 0.47 32.62 -6.96
CA ILE A 459 -0.48 33.72 -6.78
C ILE A 459 -1.91 33.26 -7.06
N GLU A 460 -2.11 32.39 -8.06
CA GLU A 460 -3.42 31.82 -8.39
C GLU A 460 -3.99 30.92 -7.27
N LEU A 461 -3.17 30.22 -6.46
CA LEU A 461 -3.64 29.64 -5.18
C LEU A 461 -4.16 30.69 -4.23
N GLN A 462 -3.35 31.72 -4.00
CA GLN A 462 -3.63 32.69 -2.94
C GLN A 462 -4.92 33.45 -3.27
N GLU A 463 -5.23 33.63 -4.56
CA GLU A 463 -6.55 34.04 -5.01
C GLU A 463 -7.65 32.99 -4.87
N ALA A 464 -7.44 31.74 -5.33
CA ALA A 464 -8.46 30.68 -5.29
C ALA A 464 -8.85 30.29 -3.84
N ALA A 465 -7.86 30.10 -2.97
CA ALA A 465 -8.06 29.85 -1.54
C ALA A 465 -8.71 31.04 -0.83
N LYS A 466 -8.38 32.28 -1.21
CA LYS A 466 -9.05 33.49 -0.67
C LYS A 466 -10.49 33.61 -1.15
N LYS A 467 -10.78 33.26 -2.41
CA LYS A 467 -12.16 33.15 -2.94
C LYS A 467 -12.94 32.13 -2.11
N LEU A 468 -12.38 30.93 -1.87
CA LEU A 468 -13.03 29.91 -1.03
C LEU A 468 -13.22 30.37 0.43
N ALA A 469 -12.18 30.92 1.06
CA ALA A 469 -12.24 31.36 2.46
C ALA A 469 -13.30 32.44 2.68
N ASN A 470 -13.45 33.38 1.74
CA ASN A 470 -14.54 34.36 1.76
C ASN A 470 -15.92 33.68 1.68
N SER A 471 -16.13 32.76 0.73
CA SER A 471 -17.40 32.03 0.58
C SER A 471 -17.70 31.15 1.81
N GLN A 472 -16.69 30.53 2.42
CA GLN A 472 -16.82 29.80 3.69
C GLN A 472 -17.19 30.71 4.85
N ALA A 473 -16.62 31.91 4.94
CA ALA A 473 -16.96 32.88 5.98
C ALA A 473 -18.43 33.37 5.85
N ASP A 474 -18.93 33.58 4.63
CA ASP A 474 -20.35 33.90 4.42
C ASP A 474 -21.27 32.70 4.74
N VAL A 475 -20.87 31.45 4.47
CA VAL A 475 -21.59 30.25 4.95
C VAL A 475 -21.61 30.17 6.47
N GLN A 476 -20.47 30.36 7.14
CA GLN A 476 -20.38 30.34 8.62
C GLN A 476 -21.24 31.44 9.25
N LYS A 477 -21.29 32.62 8.63
CA LYS A 477 -22.15 33.74 9.04
C LYS A 477 -23.63 33.45 8.89
N LEU A 478 -24.03 32.70 7.85
CA LEU A 478 -25.40 32.19 7.72
C LEU A 478 -25.67 31.06 8.73
N GLN A 479 -24.70 30.19 9.01
CA GLN A 479 -24.84 29.14 10.02
C GLN A 479 -25.14 29.73 11.40
N LEU A 480 -24.36 30.72 11.84
CA LEU A 480 -24.59 31.41 13.10
C LEU A 480 -26.01 32.02 13.20
N GLN A 481 -26.58 32.48 12.09
CA GLN A 481 -27.96 32.98 12.04
C GLN A 481 -29.01 31.85 12.10
N ILE A 482 -28.71 30.69 11.53
CA ILE A 482 -29.56 29.48 11.62
C ILE A 482 -29.55 28.96 13.06
N ASP A 483 -28.36 28.85 13.68
CA ASP A 483 -28.19 28.32 15.03
C ASP A 483 -28.89 29.23 16.06
N GLN A 484 -28.75 30.56 15.93
CA GLN A 484 -29.49 31.54 16.74
C GLN A 484 -31.02 31.45 16.54
N ALA A 485 -31.48 31.19 15.31
CA ALA A 485 -32.90 31.01 15.02
C ALA A 485 -33.44 29.68 15.58
N LYS A 486 -32.64 28.60 15.55
CA LYS A 486 -32.93 27.30 16.17
C LYS A 486 -33.02 27.42 17.69
N GLU A 487 -32.08 28.13 18.33
CA GLU A 487 -32.12 28.36 19.78
C GLU A 487 -33.42 29.10 20.17
N LEU A 488 -33.76 30.18 19.47
CA LEU A 488 -34.99 30.94 19.69
C LEU A 488 -36.26 30.11 19.42
N TYR A 489 -36.24 29.20 18.43
CA TYR A 489 -37.33 28.26 18.16
C TYR A 489 -37.51 27.26 19.30
N GLY A 490 -36.42 26.67 19.81
CA GLY A 490 -36.44 25.81 21.00
C GLY A 490 -36.95 26.54 22.26
N GLN A 491 -36.53 27.80 22.47
CA GLN A 491 -37.07 28.64 23.54
C GLN A 491 -38.59 28.88 23.38
N ARG A 492 -39.09 29.12 22.16
CA ARG A 492 -40.54 29.27 21.90
C ARG A 492 -41.32 27.97 22.13
N ILE A 493 -40.74 26.79 21.83
CA ILE A 493 -41.34 25.49 22.14
C ILE A 493 -41.51 25.35 23.66
N GLN A 494 -40.44 25.61 24.44
CA GLN A 494 -40.51 25.57 25.90
C GLN A 494 -41.53 26.56 26.47
N GLN A 495 -41.66 27.76 25.88
CA GLN A 495 -42.69 28.74 26.28
C GLN A 495 -44.11 28.21 26.02
N ARG A 496 -44.40 27.70 24.82
CA ARG A 496 -45.70 27.05 24.51
C ARG A 496 -46.01 25.92 25.49
N ASP A 497 -45.03 25.09 25.80
CA ASP A 497 -45.23 23.92 26.65
C ASP A 497 -45.43 24.30 28.14
N GLN A 498 -44.88 25.45 28.58
CA GLN A 498 -45.19 26.07 29.87
C GLN A 498 -46.57 26.77 29.88
N GLU A 499 -46.94 27.46 28.79
CA GLU A 499 -48.28 28.04 28.57
C GLU A 499 -49.36 26.94 28.63
N LEU A 500 -49.07 25.73 28.10
CA LEU A 500 -49.91 24.53 28.17
C LEU A 500 -49.93 23.88 29.58
N ALA A 501 -48.78 23.68 30.21
CA ALA A 501 -48.68 22.95 31.49
C ALA A 501 -49.29 23.68 32.69
N THR A 502 -49.59 24.98 32.56
CA THR A 502 -50.10 25.83 33.65
C THR A 502 -51.63 25.97 33.66
N GLN A 503 -52.37 25.31 32.76
CA GLN A 503 -53.83 25.43 32.63
C GLN A 503 -54.54 24.07 32.60
N PRO A 504 -55.65 23.87 33.35
CA PRO A 504 -56.36 22.60 33.39
C PRO A 504 -57.17 22.34 32.11
N LEU A 505 -57.14 21.09 31.61
CA LEU A 505 -57.66 20.71 30.29
C LEU A 505 -59.20 20.76 30.12
N GLU A 506 -59.97 20.94 31.19
CA GLU A 506 -61.38 20.49 31.20
C GLU A 506 -62.40 21.43 30.50
N THR A 507 -62.04 22.68 30.19
CA THR A 507 -62.86 23.56 29.33
C THR A 507 -62.01 24.49 28.47
N GLN A 508 -61.83 24.18 27.18
CA GLN A 508 -61.19 25.10 26.21
C GLN A 508 -62.10 26.32 25.94
N THR A 509 -61.81 27.46 26.58
CA THR A 509 -62.48 28.73 26.28
C THR A 509 -62.05 29.29 24.91
N PRO A 510 -62.79 30.23 24.30
CA PRO A 510 -62.36 30.87 23.06
C PRO A 510 -60.98 31.54 23.19
N GLU A 511 -60.76 32.24 24.30
CA GLU A 511 -59.50 32.94 24.63
C GLU A 511 -58.30 31.98 24.68
N GLN A 512 -58.48 30.76 25.20
CA GLN A 512 -57.43 29.74 25.21
C GLN A 512 -57.08 29.24 23.79
N LYS A 513 -58.06 29.19 22.88
CA LYS A 513 -57.80 28.83 21.48
C LYS A 513 -57.03 29.93 20.76
N GLU A 514 -57.34 31.20 21.02
CA GLU A 514 -56.59 32.35 20.50
C GLU A 514 -55.15 32.36 21.02
N ILE A 515 -54.92 32.10 22.31
CA ILE A 515 -53.57 32.00 22.89
C ILE A 515 -52.77 30.86 22.24
N LEU A 516 -53.36 29.67 22.11
CA LEU A 516 -52.68 28.52 21.48
C LEU A 516 -52.43 28.73 19.98
N GLN A 517 -53.37 29.36 19.26
CA GLN A 517 -53.16 29.75 17.87
C GLN A 517 -52.01 30.76 17.75
N ALA A 518 -51.98 31.81 18.58
CA ALA A 518 -50.90 32.79 18.61
C ALA A 518 -49.55 32.18 19.07
N ALA A 519 -49.55 31.12 19.87
CA ALA A 519 -48.34 30.35 20.19
C ALA A 519 -47.85 29.53 18.98
N GLN A 520 -48.76 28.90 18.25
CA GLN A 520 -48.43 28.11 17.06
C GLN A 520 -47.97 29.00 15.89
N GLU A 521 -48.64 30.12 15.63
CA GLU A 521 -48.22 31.12 14.63
C GLU A 521 -46.83 31.69 14.96
N ARG A 522 -46.54 31.95 16.25
CA ARG A 522 -45.19 32.32 16.74
C ARG A 522 -44.13 31.23 16.48
N LEU A 523 -44.50 29.95 16.40
CA LEU A 523 -43.58 28.86 16.07
C LEU A 523 -43.39 28.74 14.56
N ASP A 524 -44.47 28.75 13.79
CA ASP A 524 -44.42 28.59 12.33
C ASP A 524 -43.70 29.76 11.64
N ASP A 525 -43.82 30.99 12.15
CA ASP A 525 -43.00 32.14 11.74
C ASP A 525 -41.48 31.89 11.89
N GLN A 526 -41.03 31.37 13.03
CA GLN A 526 -39.60 31.07 13.24
C GLN A 526 -39.15 29.84 12.46
N ARG A 527 -40.01 28.83 12.30
CA ARG A 527 -39.76 27.68 11.43
C ARG A 527 -39.53 28.14 9.99
N ASN A 528 -40.39 29.01 9.46
CA ASN A 528 -40.25 29.61 8.13
C ASN A 528 -38.98 30.46 8.02
N ARG A 529 -38.60 31.19 9.08
CA ARG A 529 -37.33 31.94 9.13
C ARG A 529 -36.11 31.03 9.10
N ILE A 530 -36.11 29.90 9.83
CA ILE A 530 -35.05 28.90 9.78
C ILE A 530 -34.94 28.33 8.36
N VAL A 531 -36.06 27.90 7.77
CA VAL A 531 -36.10 27.37 6.38
C VAL A 531 -35.58 28.39 5.36
N ALA A 532 -35.93 29.67 5.49
CA ALA A 532 -35.43 30.72 4.60
C ALA A 532 -33.91 30.93 4.72
N LEU A 533 -33.34 30.84 5.94
CA LEU A 533 -31.89 30.92 6.17
C LEU A 533 -31.17 29.67 5.66
N VAL A 534 -31.72 28.48 5.88
CA VAL A 534 -31.20 27.19 5.39
C VAL A 534 -31.16 27.18 3.86
N ASN A 535 -32.24 27.58 3.19
CA ASN A 535 -32.29 27.69 1.73
C ASN A 535 -31.26 28.71 1.19
N ARG A 536 -31.04 29.82 1.90
CA ARG A 536 -30.01 30.80 1.54
C ARG A 536 -28.59 30.25 1.72
N ARG A 537 -28.34 29.47 2.78
CA ARG A 537 -27.06 28.78 2.99
C ARG A 537 -26.81 27.71 1.92
N LEU A 538 -27.85 26.96 1.54
CA LEU A 538 -27.80 25.96 0.48
C LEU A 538 -27.45 26.59 -0.88
N ALA A 539 -28.10 27.69 -1.26
CA ALA A 539 -27.79 28.43 -2.49
C ALA A 539 -26.35 29.02 -2.50
N LEU A 540 -25.77 29.31 -1.33
CA LEU A 540 -24.36 29.71 -1.23
C LEU A 540 -23.40 28.51 -1.39
N GLY A 541 -23.88 27.28 -1.17
CA GLY A 541 -23.12 26.05 -1.35
C GLY A 541 -22.59 25.85 -2.77
N GLU A 542 -23.34 26.25 -3.80
CA GLU A 542 -22.89 26.20 -5.20
C GLU A 542 -21.65 27.07 -5.44
N PHE A 543 -21.63 28.29 -4.90
CA PHE A 543 -20.46 29.19 -4.99
C PHE A 543 -19.26 28.65 -4.22
N VAL A 544 -19.49 28.00 -3.07
CA VAL A 544 -18.44 27.28 -2.32
C VAL A 544 -17.92 26.09 -3.13
N ALA A 545 -18.77 25.31 -3.78
CA ALA A 545 -18.37 24.20 -4.65
C ALA A 545 -17.56 24.68 -5.87
N GLN A 546 -17.96 25.78 -6.50
CA GLN A 546 -17.20 26.42 -7.58
C GLN A 546 -15.84 26.96 -7.10
N ALA A 547 -15.78 27.60 -5.92
CA ALA A 547 -14.53 28.09 -5.35
C ALA A 547 -13.59 26.95 -4.89
N ARG A 548 -14.14 25.82 -4.42
CA ARG A 548 -13.39 24.56 -4.23
C ARG A 548 -12.93 23.98 -5.55
N GLY A 549 -13.74 24.05 -6.60
CA GLY A 549 -13.38 23.63 -7.96
C GLY A 549 -12.17 24.41 -8.47
N LEU A 550 -12.22 25.74 -8.38
CA LEU A 550 -11.06 26.63 -8.59
C LEU A 550 -9.86 26.15 -7.77
N GLN A 551 -9.97 26.01 -6.46
CA GLN A 551 -8.82 25.66 -5.62
C GLN A 551 -8.29 24.22 -5.83
N ARG A 552 -9.14 23.21 -6.04
CA ARG A 552 -8.73 21.82 -6.29
C ARG A 552 -8.08 21.65 -7.65
N SER A 553 -8.72 22.19 -8.68
CA SER A 553 -8.15 22.30 -10.03
C SER A 553 -6.80 23.00 -9.90
N ALA A 554 -6.78 24.14 -9.19
CA ALA A 554 -5.55 24.83 -8.87
C ALA A 554 -4.53 23.89 -8.21
N GLN A 555 -4.91 23.06 -7.26
CA GLN A 555 -4.04 22.05 -6.65
C GLN A 555 -3.58 20.90 -7.61
N ARG A 556 -3.60 21.05 -8.97
CA ARG A 556 -3.13 20.04 -9.97
C ARG A 556 -1.99 20.39 -10.95
N ARG A 557 -1.99 21.50 -11.72
CA ARG A 557 -0.71 22.17 -12.16
C ARG A 557 -0.02 22.83 -10.98
N PHE A 558 -0.56 22.56 -9.78
CA PHE A 558 0.23 22.34 -8.60
C PHE A 558 1.22 21.24 -8.86
N GLN A 559 0.87 20.00 -8.51
CA GLN A 559 1.91 19.03 -8.25
C GLN A 559 2.78 18.82 -9.49
N ALA A 560 2.22 18.92 -10.71
CA ALA A 560 2.97 18.97 -11.97
C ALA A 560 4.22 19.89 -12.00
N ILE A 561 4.16 21.18 -11.62
CA ILE A 561 5.32 22.09 -11.77
C ILE A 561 6.40 21.81 -10.70
N LEU A 562 5.99 21.52 -9.46
CA LEU A 562 6.93 21.01 -8.43
C LEU A 562 7.54 19.67 -8.82
N ASP A 563 6.73 18.77 -9.37
CA ASP A 563 7.11 17.41 -9.76
C ASP A 563 8.13 17.45 -10.91
N GLU A 564 7.87 18.25 -11.94
CA GLU A 564 8.82 18.49 -13.04
C GLU A 564 10.12 19.14 -12.53
N GLN A 565 10.01 20.14 -11.65
CA GLN A 565 11.19 20.76 -11.05
C GLN A 565 11.98 19.78 -10.17
N SER A 566 11.29 18.87 -9.46
CA SER A 566 11.91 17.83 -8.65
C SER A 566 12.61 16.79 -9.51
N ASP A 567 11.93 16.25 -10.53
CA ASP A 567 12.50 15.27 -11.46
C ASP A 567 13.71 15.85 -12.20
N CYS A 568 13.67 17.12 -12.62
CA CYS A 568 14.82 17.82 -13.20
C CYS A 568 16.01 17.90 -12.21
N LYS A 569 15.78 18.34 -10.97
CA LYS A 569 16.82 18.41 -9.91
C LYS A 569 17.42 17.03 -9.61
N GLN A 570 16.59 15.99 -9.60
CA GLN A 570 17.04 14.62 -9.40
C GLN A 570 17.90 14.12 -10.58
N GLN A 571 17.55 14.46 -11.82
CA GLN A 571 18.39 14.13 -12.98
C GLN A 571 19.75 14.83 -12.92
N GLN A 572 19.80 16.10 -12.49
CA GLN A 572 21.07 16.80 -12.28
C GLN A 572 21.95 16.09 -11.25
N ALA A 573 21.38 15.66 -10.11
CA ALA A 573 22.13 14.95 -9.07
C ALA A 573 22.70 13.60 -9.57
N ARG A 574 21.92 12.83 -10.34
CA ARG A 574 22.34 11.55 -10.94
C ARG A 574 23.45 11.75 -11.98
N ILE A 575 23.29 12.74 -12.85
CA ILE A 575 24.30 13.11 -13.86
C ILE A 575 25.58 13.59 -13.18
N GLN A 576 25.49 14.36 -12.09
CA GLN A 576 26.63 14.83 -11.33
C GLN A 576 27.41 13.68 -10.68
N ALA A 577 26.73 12.74 -10.01
CA ALA A 577 27.37 11.54 -9.45
C ALA A 577 28.08 10.70 -10.53
N LEU A 578 27.48 10.59 -11.73
CA LEU A 578 28.09 9.90 -12.86
C LEU A 578 29.35 10.62 -13.40
N ILE A 579 29.34 11.95 -13.47
CA ILE A 579 30.53 12.75 -13.84
C ILE A 579 31.64 12.54 -12.82
N GLU A 580 31.33 12.65 -11.52
CA GLU A 580 32.32 12.51 -10.44
C GLU A 580 32.94 11.12 -10.39
N TRP A 581 32.17 10.07 -10.73
CA TRP A 581 32.66 8.70 -10.87
C TRP A 581 33.58 8.54 -12.10
N LEU A 582 33.20 9.07 -13.27
CA LEU A 582 34.02 9.03 -14.49
C LEU A 582 35.35 9.77 -14.30
N GLU A 583 35.34 10.91 -13.62
CA GLU A 583 36.58 11.60 -13.25
C GLU A 583 37.44 10.81 -12.27
N ALA A 584 36.82 10.15 -11.28
CA ALA A 584 37.54 9.34 -10.29
C ALA A 584 38.21 8.11 -10.93
N ARG A 585 37.50 7.42 -11.82
CA ARG A 585 38.05 6.35 -12.66
C ARG A 585 39.27 6.86 -13.44
N SER A 586 39.12 7.98 -14.15
CA SER A 586 40.22 8.56 -14.93
C SER A 586 41.40 9.01 -14.07
N ARG A 587 41.17 9.49 -12.83
CA ARG A 587 42.25 9.77 -11.88
C ARG A 587 43.06 8.51 -11.55
N ILE A 588 42.40 7.39 -11.25
CA ILE A 588 43.06 6.10 -10.95
C ILE A 588 43.83 5.58 -12.17
N GLU A 589 43.19 5.49 -13.34
CA GLU A 589 43.81 5.01 -14.59
C GLU A 589 45.09 5.80 -14.97
N ASN A 590 45.18 7.09 -14.58
CA ASN A 590 46.37 7.91 -14.77
C ASN A 590 47.39 7.83 -13.60
N HIS A 591 47.00 7.40 -12.41
CA HIS A 591 47.84 7.44 -11.19
C HIS A 591 48.59 6.15 -10.87
N GLU A 592 48.22 5.00 -11.45
CA GLU A 592 48.89 3.68 -11.25
C GLU A 592 50.42 3.68 -11.53
N SER A 593 50.96 4.74 -12.13
CA SER A 593 52.35 4.81 -12.56
C SER A 593 53.34 5.53 -11.62
N LYS A 594 52.89 6.31 -10.60
CA LYS A 594 53.79 7.31 -9.94
C LYS A 594 53.61 7.64 -8.45
N VAL A 595 52.73 6.98 -7.69
CA VAL A 595 52.32 7.47 -6.34
C VAL A 595 52.65 6.48 -5.20
N ASP A 596 52.83 7.02 -3.98
CA ASP A 596 53.05 6.30 -2.72
C ASP A 596 51.84 5.38 -2.35
N PRO A 597 52.06 4.12 -1.92
CA PRO A 597 51.02 3.19 -1.48
C PRO A 597 49.92 3.76 -0.57
N GLU A 598 50.23 4.63 0.40
CA GLU A 598 49.19 5.17 1.31
C GLU A 598 48.22 6.14 0.61
N THR A 599 48.72 6.95 -0.33
CA THR A 599 47.85 7.83 -1.13
C THR A 599 47.04 7.03 -2.15
N ASN A 600 47.60 5.92 -2.65
CA ASN A 600 46.90 5.03 -3.57
C ASN A 600 45.72 4.32 -2.89
N SER A 601 45.88 3.82 -1.66
CA SER A 601 44.79 3.14 -0.93
C SER A 601 43.63 4.07 -0.57
N GLN A 602 43.91 5.33 -0.19
CA GLN A 602 42.87 6.34 0.03
C GLN A 602 42.11 6.68 -1.27
N SER A 603 42.82 6.79 -2.39
CA SER A 603 42.22 7.07 -3.72
C SER A 603 41.29 5.93 -4.16
N LEU A 604 41.70 4.68 -3.94
CA LEU A 604 40.90 3.49 -4.25
C LEU A 604 39.64 3.43 -3.39
N ALA A 605 39.75 3.59 -2.07
CA ALA A 605 38.60 3.59 -1.16
C ALA A 605 37.58 4.71 -1.47
N GLN A 606 38.05 5.88 -1.92
CA GLN A 606 37.17 6.95 -2.39
C GLN A 606 36.43 6.54 -3.69
N PHE A 607 37.10 5.89 -4.63
CA PHE A 607 36.48 5.40 -5.87
C PHE A 607 35.48 4.26 -5.63
N GLU A 608 35.76 3.35 -4.68
CA GLU A 608 34.81 2.33 -4.23
C GLU A 608 33.53 2.96 -3.66
N LEU A 609 33.67 3.99 -2.81
CA LEU A 609 32.54 4.75 -2.27
C LEU A 609 31.75 5.48 -3.35
N GLN A 610 32.41 6.12 -4.33
CA GLN A 610 31.74 6.77 -5.45
C GLN A 610 31.04 5.76 -6.37
N SER A 611 31.60 4.56 -6.55
CA SER A 611 30.97 3.47 -7.29
C SER A 611 29.71 2.96 -6.58
N PHE A 612 29.76 2.85 -5.25
CA PHE A 612 28.61 2.51 -4.42
C PHE A 612 27.49 3.56 -4.52
N GLU A 613 27.78 4.86 -4.34
CA GLU A 613 26.76 5.91 -4.44
C GLU A 613 26.16 6.05 -5.85
N LEU A 614 26.93 5.78 -6.91
CA LEU A 614 26.41 5.72 -8.27
C LEU A 614 25.38 4.57 -8.42
N ILE A 615 25.71 3.38 -7.94
CA ILE A 615 24.82 2.21 -7.97
C ILE A 615 23.57 2.45 -7.11
N GLU A 616 23.72 3.06 -5.93
CA GLU A 616 22.58 3.47 -5.09
C GLU A 616 21.75 4.58 -5.75
N SER A 617 22.34 5.46 -6.57
CA SER A 617 21.57 6.44 -7.35
C SER A 617 20.66 5.74 -8.37
N TRP A 618 21.14 4.67 -9.02
CA TRP A 618 20.36 3.85 -9.94
C TRP A 618 19.28 3.02 -9.25
N ARG A 619 19.54 2.50 -8.04
CA ARG A 619 18.53 1.84 -7.20
C ARG A 619 17.41 2.79 -6.80
N ARG A 620 17.78 3.97 -6.28
CA ARG A 620 16.83 5.05 -5.94
C ARG A 620 16.03 5.51 -7.17
N ALA A 621 16.63 5.49 -8.36
CA ALA A 621 16.00 5.85 -9.64
C ALA A 621 15.20 4.73 -10.33
N TRP A 622 15.12 3.52 -9.77
CA TRP A 622 14.51 2.34 -10.43
C TRP A 622 15.16 1.92 -11.76
N ALA A 623 16.37 2.40 -12.01
CA ALA A 623 17.24 1.91 -13.07
C ALA A 623 17.83 0.55 -12.70
N LEU A 624 18.10 0.27 -11.41
CA LEU A 624 18.51 -1.04 -10.90
C LEU A 624 17.50 -1.55 -9.85
N ARG A 625 17.28 -2.86 -9.76
CA ARG A 625 16.40 -3.45 -8.74
C ARG A 625 17.05 -3.36 -7.34
N THR A 626 16.23 -3.15 -6.32
CA THR A 626 16.63 -3.23 -4.91
C THR A 626 16.43 -4.64 -4.36
N VAL A 627 17.37 -5.11 -3.53
CA VAL A 627 17.22 -6.38 -2.80
C VAL A 627 16.10 -6.23 -1.78
N ARG A 628 15.09 -7.09 -1.84
CA ARG A 628 13.86 -6.99 -1.05
C ARG A 628 13.83 -8.07 0.04
N SER A 629 13.61 -7.70 1.30
CA SER A 629 13.32 -8.72 2.32
C SER A 629 11.94 -9.33 2.11
N LEU A 630 11.81 -10.66 2.22
CA LEU A 630 10.49 -11.31 2.18
C LEU A 630 9.60 -10.82 3.33
N THR A 631 8.30 -10.63 3.07
CA THR A 631 7.30 -10.40 4.13
C THR A 631 7.17 -11.62 5.05
N PRO A 632 6.61 -11.50 6.27
CA PRO A 632 6.37 -12.65 7.14
C PRO A 632 5.52 -13.73 6.45
N GLU A 633 4.52 -13.32 5.68
CA GLU A 633 3.69 -14.17 4.82
C GLU A 633 4.51 -14.86 3.72
N GLN A 634 5.42 -14.15 3.04
CA GLN A 634 6.30 -14.73 2.02
C GLN A 634 7.32 -15.73 2.62
N VAL A 635 7.83 -15.48 3.83
CA VAL A 635 8.69 -16.45 4.53
C VAL A 635 7.90 -17.71 4.91
N ALA A 636 6.66 -17.56 5.36
CA ALA A 636 5.78 -18.70 5.68
C ALA A 636 5.50 -19.56 4.44
N GLY A 637 5.06 -18.93 3.34
CA GLY A 637 4.81 -19.63 2.07
C GLY A 637 6.06 -20.27 1.48
N ALA A 638 7.18 -19.54 1.42
CA ALA A 638 8.44 -20.09 0.95
C ALA A 638 8.91 -21.29 1.81
N THR A 639 8.75 -21.24 3.14
CA THR A 639 9.16 -22.35 4.03
C THR A 639 8.27 -23.59 3.83
N TYR A 640 6.95 -23.40 3.76
CA TYR A 640 5.97 -24.49 3.61
C TYR A 640 6.17 -25.26 2.28
N PHE A 641 6.38 -24.53 1.18
CA PHE A 641 6.62 -25.13 -0.13
C PHE A 641 8.05 -25.71 -0.24
N ALA A 642 9.08 -25.03 0.27
CA ALA A 642 10.46 -25.55 0.23
C ALA A 642 10.64 -26.86 1.00
N LEU A 643 9.88 -27.08 2.08
CA LEU A 643 9.91 -28.33 2.85
C LEU A 643 9.00 -29.43 2.28
N GLU A 644 8.30 -29.17 1.16
CA GLU A 644 7.30 -30.05 0.53
C GLU A 644 6.15 -30.45 1.48
N MET A 645 5.77 -29.55 2.40
CA MET A 645 4.66 -29.76 3.35
C MET A 645 3.28 -29.73 2.67
N ASP A 646 3.23 -29.27 1.42
CA ASP A 646 2.04 -29.26 0.56
C ASP A 646 1.68 -30.65 0.00
N GLN A 647 2.64 -31.57 -0.11
CA GLN A 647 2.45 -32.86 -0.81
C GLN A 647 1.37 -33.76 -0.18
N PRO A 648 1.29 -33.95 1.16
CA PRO A 648 0.18 -34.69 1.77
C PRO A 648 -1.19 -34.09 1.47
N VAL A 649 -1.27 -32.75 1.44
CA VAL A 649 -2.50 -32.02 1.16
C VAL A 649 -2.92 -32.21 -0.30
N ARG A 650 -1.97 -32.11 -1.26
CA ARG A 650 -2.22 -32.41 -2.68
C ARG A 650 -2.73 -33.85 -2.87
N ILE A 651 -2.00 -34.84 -2.34
CA ILE A 651 -2.35 -36.26 -2.48
C ILE A 651 -3.73 -36.56 -1.88
N LYS A 652 -4.01 -36.04 -0.69
CA LYS A 652 -5.31 -36.21 -0.03
C LYS A 652 -6.43 -35.53 -0.83
N THR A 653 -6.29 -34.25 -1.18
CA THR A 653 -7.34 -33.51 -1.90
C THR A 653 -7.60 -34.11 -3.29
N GLN A 654 -6.58 -34.62 -3.98
CA GLN A 654 -6.77 -35.36 -5.23
C GLN A 654 -7.57 -36.66 -5.02
N ALA A 655 -7.28 -37.42 -3.97
CA ALA A 655 -8.02 -38.64 -3.65
C ALA A 655 -9.48 -38.37 -3.24
N ASP A 656 -9.72 -37.34 -2.41
CA ASP A 656 -11.06 -36.91 -1.98
C ASP A 656 -11.88 -36.33 -3.14
N TRP A 657 -11.24 -35.59 -4.06
CA TRP A 657 -11.85 -35.09 -5.29
C TRP A 657 -12.26 -36.23 -6.23
N GLN A 658 -11.34 -37.16 -6.49
CA GLN A 658 -11.61 -38.36 -7.28
C GLN A 658 -12.66 -39.27 -6.62
N ALA A 659 -12.75 -39.31 -5.29
CA ALA A 659 -13.79 -40.07 -4.59
C ALA A 659 -15.18 -39.45 -4.79
N SER A 660 -15.28 -38.12 -4.73
CA SER A 660 -16.55 -37.38 -4.83
C SER A 660 -17.08 -37.25 -6.26
N HIS A 661 -16.24 -37.33 -7.29
CA HIS A 661 -16.66 -37.13 -8.70
C HIS A 661 -16.83 -38.43 -9.52
N ARG A 662 -16.66 -39.62 -8.91
CA ARG A 662 -16.75 -40.94 -9.58
C ARG A 662 -18.03 -41.21 -10.37
N GLU A 663 -19.15 -40.60 -10.02
CA GLU A 663 -20.47 -40.85 -10.63
C GLU A 663 -20.88 -39.78 -11.66
N ALA A 664 -19.98 -38.83 -12.00
CA ALA A 664 -20.19 -37.76 -12.98
C ALA A 664 -20.22 -38.27 -14.45
N THR A 665 -21.21 -39.11 -14.74
CA THR A 665 -21.32 -39.95 -15.95
C THR A 665 -21.52 -39.22 -17.29
N ASN A 666 -21.54 -37.89 -17.33
CA ASN A 666 -21.78 -37.13 -18.57
C ASN A 666 -21.27 -35.66 -18.56
N GLY A 667 -20.26 -35.34 -17.74
CA GLY A 667 -19.66 -34.00 -17.69
C GLY A 667 -18.15 -34.06 -17.44
N SER A 668 -17.38 -33.23 -18.14
CA SER A 668 -15.94 -33.10 -17.92
C SER A 668 -15.64 -32.58 -16.52
N GLU A 669 -14.58 -33.09 -15.89
CA GLU A 669 -14.02 -32.51 -14.67
C GLU A 669 -13.74 -31.01 -14.91
N ASP A 670 -14.19 -30.14 -14.00
CA ASP A 670 -13.96 -28.69 -14.07
C ASP A 670 -12.66 -28.36 -13.33
N PRO A 671 -11.55 -28.06 -14.03
CA PRO A 671 -10.26 -27.86 -13.38
C PRO A 671 -10.30 -26.71 -12.38
N LYS A 672 -11.04 -25.63 -12.71
CA LYS A 672 -11.15 -24.43 -11.86
C LYS A 672 -11.78 -24.74 -10.51
N LYS A 673 -12.63 -25.76 -10.40
CA LYS A 673 -13.20 -26.20 -9.12
C LYS A 673 -12.23 -27.10 -8.33
N TYR A 674 -11.47 -27.96 -9.00
CA TYR A 674 -10.40 -28.72 -8.36
C TYR A 674 -9.32 -27.79 -7.79
N ASP A 675 -8.86 -26.84 -8.59
CA ASP A 675 -7.83 -25.86 -8.20
C ASP A 675 -8.31 -25.03 -7.00
N GLN A 676 -9.56 -24.58 -6.99
CA GLN A 676 -10.18 -23.91 -5.83
C GLN A 676 -10.22 -24.80 -4.58
N SER A 677 -10.59 -26.08 -4.72
CA SER A 677 -10.61 -27.03 -3.60
C SER A 677 -9.21 -27.29 -3.05
N LEU A 678 -8.19 -27.35 -3.91
CA LEU A 678 -6.80 -27.56 -3.54
C LEU A 678 -6.19 -26.31 -2.89
N SER A 679 -6.39 -25.14 -3.49
CA SER A 679 -5.95 -23.84 -2.99
C SER A 679 -6.55 -23.53 -1.61
N ALA A 680 -7.82 -23.88 -1.38
CA ALA A 680 -8.46 -23.81 -0.06
C ALA A 680 -7.82 -24.76 0.96
N ALA A 681 -7.57 -26.03 0.59
CA ALA A 681 -6.97 -27.02 1.49
C ALA A 681 -5.53 -26.66 1.87
N LEU A 682 -4.73 -26.17 0.91
CA LEU A 682 -3.37 -25.69 1.11
C LEU A 682 -3.34 -24.46 2.02
N ALA A 683 -4.20 -23.46 1.78
CA ALA A 683 -4.26 -22.26 2.60
C ALA A 683 -4.65 -22.55 4.06
N GLY A 684 -5.60 -23.45 4.29
CA GLY A 684 -5.98 -23.89 5.63
C GLY A 684 -4.84 -24.63 6.35
N ASN A 685 -4.19 -25.59 5.68
CA ASN A 685 -3.11 -26.35 6.31
C ASN A 685 -1.85 -25.51 6.56
N MET A 686 -1.49 -24.59 5.64
CA MET A 686 -0.36 -23.67 5.84
C MET A 686 -0.59 -22.72 7.01
N TRP A 687 -1.83 -22.27 7.23
CA TRP A 687 -2.23 -21.47 8.40
C TRP A 687 -2.00 -22.24 9.70
N GLU A 688 -2.53 -23.46 9.79
CA GLU A 688 -2.44 -24.33 10.97
C GLU A 688 -1.02 -24.86 11.28
N THR A 689 -0.09 -24.83 10.31
CA THR A 689 1.23 -25.47 10.45
C THR A 689 2.40 -24.52 10.53
N VAL A 690 2.44 -23.46 9.70
CA VAL A 690 3.66 -22.63 9.50
C VAL A 690 3.37 -21.14 9.62
N GLU A 691 2.28 -20.64 9.05
CA GLU A 691 2.03 -19.20 8.93
C GLU A 691 1.79 -18.54 10.29
N ASP A 692 0.94 -19.11 11.15
CA ASP A 692 0.66 -18.55 12.49
C ASP A 692 1.95 -18.32 13.30
N LEU A 693 2.83 -19.32 13.35
CA LEU A 693 4.11 -19.24 14.08
C LEU A 693 5.06 -18.22 13.45
N ILE A 694 5.26 -18.28 12.12
CA ILE A 694 6.23 -17.39 11.45
C ILE A 694 5.74 -15.94 11.47
N VAL A 695 4.47 -15.68 11.15
CA VAL A 695 3.87 -14.33 11.20
C VAL A 695 3.97 -13.77 12.62
N THR A 696 3.58 -14.53 13.65
CA THR A 696 3.70 -14.11 15.06
C THR A 696 5.14 -13.75 15.48
N LYS A 697 6.16 -14.35 14.85
CA LYS A 697 7.58 -14.11 15.17
C LYS A 697 8.29 -13.08 14.27
N PHE A 698 7.80 -12.86 13.04
CA PHE A 698 8.48 -12.08 12.02
C PHE A 698 7.78 -10.74 11.70
N SER A 699 6.54 -10.53 12.13
CA SER A 699 5.79 -9.27 11.95
C SER A 699 6.17 -8.17 12.94
N ALA A 700 6.02 -6.91 12.52
CA ALA A 700 6.08 -5.79 13.46
C ALA A 700 4.80 -5.77 14.33
N PRO A 701 4.83 -5.19 15.55
CA PRO A 701 3.72 -5.22 16.49
C PRO A 701 2.39 -4.72 15.91
N ALA A 702 1.27 -5.21 16.45
CA ALA A 702 -0.08 -4.82 16.03
C ALA A 702 -0.26 -3.30 16.10
N GLY A 703 -0.55 -2.69 14.95
CA GLY A 703 -0.70 -1.25 14.77
C GLY A 703 0.59 -0.47 14.49
N ALA A 704 1.68 -1.17 14.16
CA ALA A 704 2.85 -0.60 13.49
C ALA A 704 2.84 -0.95 11.98
N PRO A 705 3.35 -0.05 11.12
CA PRO A 705 3.58 -0.34 9.71
C PRO A 705 4.45 -1.59 9.49
N GLN A 706 4.28 -2.22 8.33
CA GLN A 706 5.03 -3.40 7.89
C GLN A 706 5.85 -3.04 6.63
N ASP A 707 6.47 -1.86 6.65
CA ASP A 707 7.08 -1.18 5.49
C ASP A 707 8.60 -1.34 5.38
N THR A 708 9.25 -1.80 6.46
CA THR A 708 10.70 -1.81 6.64
C THR A 708 11.18 -3.16 7.18
N PHE A 709 12.37 -3.60 6.74
CA PHE A 709 13.02 -4.78 7.30
C PHE A 709 13.59 -4.46 8.69
N PHE A 710 13.23 -5.25 9.68
CA PHE A 710 13.80 -5.19 11.02
C PHE A 710 14.21 -6.60 11.47
N ALA A 711 15.32 -6.64 12.21
CA ALA A 711 16.14 -7.83 12.39
C ALA A 711 16.23 -8.18 13.88
N THR A 712 15.43 -9.16 14.35
CA THR A 712 15.27 -9.42 15.80
C THR A 712 16.01 -10.67 16.28
N VAL A 713 16.35 -10.67 17.57
CA VAL A 713 16.90 -11.85 18.25
C VAL A 713 15.91 -13.01 18.21
N ASP A 714 14.60 -12.76 18.32
CA ASP A 714 13.58 -13.81 18.24
C ASP A 714 13.50 -14.46 16.84
N GLN A 715 13.60 -13.68 15.76
CA GLN A 715 13.65 -14.21 14.39
C GLN A 715 14.86 -15.15 14.21
N ALA A 716 16.05 -14.69 14.63
CA ALA A 716 17.29 -15.45 14.51
C ALA A 716 17.29 -16.71 15.40
N LEU A 717 16.81 -16.60 16.64
CA LEU A 717 16.68 -17.75 17.55
C LEU A 717 15.62 -18.75 17.07
N MET A 718 14.55 -18.31 16.39
CA MET A 718 13.51 -19.22 15.89
C MET A 718 14.09 -20.20 14.87
N ILE A 719 14.72 -19.69 13.81
CA ILE A 719 15.32 -20.54 12.75
C ILE A 719 16.39 -21.47 13.34
N GLN A 720 17.18 -20.98 14.29
CA GLN A 720 18.25 -21.77 14.91
C GLN A 720 17.76 -22.83 15.92
N ASN A 721 16.72 -22.57 16.70
CA ASN A 721 16.43 -23.34 17.92
C ASN A 721 14.94 -23.60 18.24
N ASP A 722 13.95 -23.03 17.54
CA ASP A 722 12.54 -23.22 17.92
C ASP A 722 12.09 -24.69 17.78
N PRO A 723 11.50 -25.33 18.81
CA PRO A 723 11.15 -26.75 18.76
C PRO A 723 10.18 -27.14 17.63
N SER A 724 9.33 -26.21 17.19
CA SER A 724 8.35 -26.39 16.11
C SER A 724 9.02 -26.30 14.75
N TYR A 725 9.84 -25.25 14.52
CA TYR A 725 10.67 -25.13 13.32
C TYR A 725 11.62 -26.32 13.15
N GLN A 726 12.24 -26.74 14.26
CA GLN A 726 13.08 -27.94 14.38
C GLN A 726 12.28 -29.26 14.36
N SER A 727 10.95 -29.21 14.31
CA SER A 727 10.10 -30.39 14.06
C SER A 727 9.85 -30.62 12.58
N TRP A 728 9.60 -29.56 11.81
CA TRP A 728 9.37 -29.63 10.36
C TRP A 728 10.60 -30.15 9.62
N LEU A 729 11.81 -29.80 10.10
CA LEU A 729 13.10 -30.24 9.57
C LEU A 729 13.41 -31.74 9.77
N LYS A 730 12.49 -32.55 10.32
CA LYS A 730 12.70 -34.00 10.47
C LYS A 730 12.19 -34.74 9.23
N ALA A 731 12.90 -35.79 8.81
CA ALA A 731 12.50 -36.60 7.65
C ALA A 731 11.07 -37.19 7.75
N ASN A 732 10.52 -37.39 8.94
CA ASN A 732 9.14 -37.85 9.10
C ASN A 732 8.10 -36.71 9.11
N GLN A 733 8.49 -35.47 8.78
CA GLN A 733 7.65 -34.26 8.76
C GLN A 733 7.87 -33.40 7.49
N SER A 734 9.09 -33.29 6.97
CA SER A 734 9.38 -32.71 5.64
C SER A 734 9.54 -33.81 4.60
N HIS A 735 8.77 -33.70 3.52
CA HIS A 735 8.87 -34.62 2.38
C HIS A 735 10.17 -34.42 1.60
N LEU A 736 10.69 -33.19 1.51
CA LEU A 736 11.97 -32.91 0.86
C LEU A 736 13.10 -33.73 1.52
N ILE A 737 13.18 -33.72 2.85
CA ILE A 737 14.28 -34.35 3.59
C ILE A 737 14.25 -35.88 3.44
N ASP A 738 13.07 -36.50 3.52
CA ASP A 738 12.90 -37.94 3.24
C ASP A 738 13.24 -38.30 1.78
N ARG A 739 12.80 -37.46 0.84
CA ARG A 739 13.04 -37.64 -0.60
C ARG A 739 14.52 -37.54 -0.95
N LEU A 740 15.21 -36.51 -0.47
CA LEU A 740 16.65 -36.30 -0.68
C LEU A 740 17.51 -37.35 0.03
N ALA A 741 17.19 -37.76 1.26
CA ALA A 741 17.97 -38.75 2.01
C ALA A 741 18.00 -40.13 1.30
N ARG A 742 16.94 -40.49 0.57
CA ARG A 742 16.84 -41.73 -0.22
C ARG A 742 17.59 -41.67 -1.56
N MET A 743 17.87 -40.48 -2.09
CA MET A 743 18.62 -40.33 -3.33
C MET A 743 20.08 -40.75 -3.16
N GLN A 744 20.68 -41.24 -4.24
CA GLN A 744 22.05 -41.78 -4.24
C GLN A 744 23.05 -40.81 -4.87
N GLN A 745 22.69 -40.12 -5.95
CA GLN A 745 23.60 -39.26 -6.70
C GLN A 745 23.72 -37.86 -6.07
N HIS A 746 24.95 -37.42 -5.77
CA HIS A 746 25.20 -36.12 -5.13
C HIS A 746 24.81 -34.92 -6.03
N GLN A 747 24.94 -35.06 -7.35
CA GLN A 747 24.42 -34.09 -8.34
C GLN A 747 22.91 -33.88 -8.15
N GLN A 748 22.12 -34.96 -8.23
CA GLN A 748 20.66 -34.91 -8.12
C GLN A 748 20.19 -34.38 -6.76
N ILE A 749 20.90 -34.70 -5.68
CA ILE A 749 20.61 -34.16 -4.34
C ILE A 749 20.84 -32.66 -4.29
N ALA A 750 21.97 -32.17 -4.79
CA ALA A 750 22.26 -30.74 -4.84
C ALA A 750 21.26 -29.99 -5.73
N GLU A 751 20.94 -30.53 -6.92
CA GLU A 751 19.96 -29.95 -7.84
C GLU A 751 18.58 -29.81 -7.19
N GLN A 752 18.08 -30.88 -6.58
CA GLN A 752 16.75 -30.88 -5.97
C GLN A 752 16.71 -30.05 -4.67
N LEU A 753 17.77 -30.06 -3.86
CA LEU A 753 17.92 -29.21 -2.67
C LEU A 753 17.84 -27.72 -3.03
N TYR A 754 18.66 -27.28 -3.98
CA TYR A 754 18.73 -25.88 -4.38
C TYR A 754 17.47 -25.42 -5.12
N LEU A 755 16.89 -26.27 -5.96
CA LEU A 755 15.67 -25.95 -6.68
C LEU A 755 14.44 -25.85 -5.75
N CYS A 756 14.35 -26.67 -4.70
CA CYS A 756 13.24 -26.59 -3.74
C CYS A 756 13.34 -25.38 -2.80
N VAL A 757 14.55 -25.08 -2.28
CA VAL A 757 14.72 -24.04 -1.25
C VAL A 757 14.97 -22.66 -1.88
N LEU A 758 15.85 -22.59 -2.87
CA LEU A 758 16.33 -21.35 -3.48
C LEU A 758 15.80 -21.11 -4.90
N CYS A 759 15.01 -22.03 -5.45
CA CYS A 759 14.33 -21.91 -6.75
C CYS A 759 15.27 -21.68 -7.96
N ARG A 760 16.55 -22.11 -7.82
CA ARG A 760 17.57 -22.06 -8.87
C ARG A 760 18.37 -23.36 -8.90
N MET A 761 19.15 -23.56 -9.96
CA MET A 761 20.13 -24.63 -10.03
C MET A 761 21.37 -24.33 -9.13
N PRO A 762 22.04 -25.36 -8.60
CA PRO A 762 23.29 -25.21 -7.85
C PRO A 762 24.47 -24.92 -8.78
N GLN A 763 25.41 -24.09 -8.32
CA GLN A 763 26.71 -23.92 -8.97
C GLN A 763 27.58 -25.18 -8.77
N ALA A 764 28.56 -25.40 -9.65
CA ALA A 764 29.45 -26.57 -9.55
C ALA A 764 30.19 -26.68 -8.20
N GLN A 765 30.53 -25.55 -7.57
CA GLN A 765 31.11 -25.54 -6.22
C GLN A 765 30.12 -25.97 -5.13
N GLU A 766 28.84 -25.65 -5.28
CA GLU A 766 27.77 -26.01 -4.34
C GLU A 766 27.48 -27.51 -4.41
N VAL A 767 27.42 -28.08 -5.62
CA VAL A 767 27.39 -29.53 -5.84
C VAL A 767 28.56 -30.22 -5.14
N GLN A 768 29.79 -29.71 -5.33
CA GLN A 768 30.99 -30.29 -4.72
C GLN A 768 30.93 -30.23 -3.18
N ARG A 769 30.45 -29.13 -2.60
CA ARG A 769 30.26 -28.97 -1.15
C ARG A 769 29.23 -29.96 -0.60
N VAL A 770 28.07 -30.10 -1.25
CA VAL A 770 27.03 -31.07 -0.88
C VAL A 770 27.56 -32.50 -0.92
N GLY A 771 28.22 -32.89 -2.02
CA GLY A 771 28.84 -34.22 -2.14
C GLY A 771 29.87 -34.49 -1.05
N THR A 772 30.78 -33.54 -0.80
CA THR A 772 31.85 -33.68 0.22
C THR A 772 31.27 -33.91 1.62
N LEU A 773 30.20 -33.21 2.00
CA LEU A 773 29.54 -33.40 3.30
C LEU A 773 28.83 -34.76 3.41
N LEU A 774 28.21 -35.24 2.34
CA LEU A 774 27.55 -36.54 2.30
C LEU A 774 28.56 -37.70 2.35
N ASP A 775 29.69 -37.58 1.65
CA ASP A 775 30.80 -38.55 1.67
C ASP A 775 31.55 -38.56 3.02
N GLN A 776 31.56 -37.44 3.76
CA GLN A 776 32.22 -37.35 5.07
C GLN A 776 31.43 -38.07 6.19
N PHE A 777 30.10 -38.18 6.08
CA PHE A 777 29.24 -38.77 7.11
C PHE A 777 28.19 -39.75 6.53
N PRO A 778 28.61 -40.85 5.87
CA PRO A 778 27.70 -41.75 5.16
C PRO A 778 26.64 -42.39 6.07
N ASP A 779 26.99 -42.70 7.32
CA ASP A 779 26.09 -43.30 8.32
C ASP A 779 25.06 -42.30 8.89
N GLN A 780 25.18 -41.00 8.59
CA GLN A 780 24.32 -39.91 9.11
C GLN A 780 23.69 -39.11 7.95
N ARG A 781 23.46 -39.76 6.80
CA ARG A 781 23.02 -39.12 5.55
C ARG A 781 21.75 -38.28 5.72
N THR A 782 20.78 -38.77 6.50
CA THR A 782 19.51 -38.07 6.77
C THR A 782 19.74 -36.79 7.57
N GLU A 783 20.59 -36.85 8.58
CA GLU A 783 20.99 -35.72 9.42
C GLU A 783 21.78 -34.68 8.61
N ILE A 784 22.68 -35.10 7.72
CA ILE A 784 23.38 -34.16 6.81
C ILE A 784 22.41 -33.47 5.85
N VAL A 785 21.46 -34.22 5.26
CA VAL A 785 20.41 -33.63 4.40
C VAL A 785 19.53 -32.65 5.17
N GLN A 786 19.12 -32.98 6.40
CA GLN A 786 18.39 -32.08 7.29
C GLN A 786 19.16 -30.78 7.54
N GLU A 787 20.45 -30.87 7.89
CA GLU A 787 21.26 -29.70 8.23
C GLU A 787 21.66 -28.87 6.98
N LEU A 788 21.76 -29.48 5.80
CA LEU A 788 21.86 -28.78 4.51
C LEU A 788 20.59 -27.97 4.20
N VAL A 789 19.40 -28.57 4.34
CA VAL A 789 18.11 -27.87 4.17
C VAL A 789 17.96 -26.73 5.16
N TRP A 790 18.30 -26.96 6.43
CA TRP A 790 18.33 -25.91 7.47
C TRP A 790 19.32 -24.79 7.10
N GLY A 791 20.51 -25.12 6.61
CA GLY A 791 21.53 -24.15 6.20
C GLY A 791 21.05 -23.22 5.09
N LEU A 792 20.37 -23.76 4.06
CA LEU A 792 19.80 -22.93 2.99
C LEU A 792 18.61 -22.10 3.48
N LEU A 793 17.71 -22.65 4.31
CA LEU A 793 16.60 -21.89 4.91
C LEU A 793 17.07 -20.76 5.85
N ALA A 794 18.24 -20.91 6.46
CA ALA A 794 18.88 -19.89 7.30
C ALA A 794 19.73 -18.87 6.51
N SER A 795 19.83 -19.00 5.18
CA SER A 795 20.64 -18.13 4.33
C SER A 795 19.98 -16.77 4.06
N SER A 796 20.79 -15.78 3.70
CA SER A 796 20.32 -14.51 3.14
C SER A 796 19.57 -14.74 1.82
N GLU A 797 20.08 -15.60 0.93
CA GLU A 797 19.45 -15.93 -0.35
C GLU A 797 18.03 -16.50 -0.20
N PHE A 798 17.73 -17.18 0.90
CA PHE A 798 16.35 -17.57 1.23
C PHE A 798 15.52 -16.41 1.77
N ARG A 799 16.09 -15.58 2.65
CA ARG A 799 15.38 -14.53 3.41
C ARG A 799 15.01 -13.28 2.58
N PHE A 800 15.70 -13.07 1.45
CA PHE A 800 15.49 -11.95 0.54
C PHE A 800 15.02 -12.45 -0.85
N SER A 801 14.14 -11.71 -1.51
CA SER A 801 14.05 -11.76 -2.96
C SER A 801 15.18 -10.94 -3.53
N MET A 802 15.99 -11.59 -4.36
CA MET A 802 16.69 -10.88 -5.43
C MET A 802 15.67 -10.42 -6.47
#